data_AF-A0A939JGV1-F1
#
_entry.id   AF-A0A939JGV1-F1
#
_cell.length_a   1.000
_cell.length_b   1.000
_cell.length_c   1.000
_cell.angle_alpha   90.00
_cell.angle_beta   90.00
_cell.angle_gamma   90.00
#
_symmetry.space_group_name_H-M   'P 1'
#
loop_
_entity.id
_entity.type
_entity.pdbx_description
1 polymer ?
#
loop_
_entity_poly.entity_id
_entity_poly.type
_entity_poly.pdbx_seq_one_letter_code
_entity_poly.pdbx_strand_id
1 'polypeptide(L)'
;MSELLRPTRSRRRLARWLVALGLLVGGGTIAGPAAAQPVTRAAAVIPPGDYQQVQLAVGSAELGEAMSLAVLPDRAVVHTARDGMLRYTDAAGNTRTAGKLDVYTHDEEGLQGVAADPGFAANRYLYLYYSPKLTTPAGDAPTTGTATDFAPWKGHLNLSRFTLKTDGTLDMASEKVVLEVANDRGQCCHVGGDIDFDAAGNLYLTTGDDTNPFDSAGYAPLDERTDRNPQFDAQRSAGNTNDLRGKVLRIKPTAAGGYTVPAGNLFAPGTANTRSEIYAMGFRNPFRMSVDKATGTVYLGDYGPDAGSTDASRGPSGQVEFDRITAPGNYGWPYCTGTNTANETYGEYTFPSGPSAGKYNCAGGAANNSFRNTGQSTLPPAKSAWIRYAGDAGSPPEFGSGSESPMGGPVYRYDANLNSAVKFPQSLDGRFFAGEYGRKWIKAIEVKADGSPGVIEDFPWTGTQVMDEAFGPDGALYVLDYGTGANNQALYRIEYLAGSNRNPIAKAAADKVSGGVPLTVAFSSAGSSDPEGKSLTYAWDFGDGTGSTSANPSHTYTVKGTFHPTLTVKDPEGLTGTASLVVTSGNTAPTVTLQSPTDGQLFSFGDTVPFQVTASDPEDGTVDCSKVKVTYLLGHDQHRHQITQTSGCSGSIAVPADGEHDSAANIYGVFDAEYTDGAGLTTHSTAILQPRHRQGEHFSAQSGVQVAAHGTAEGGNTVGFTDNGDWISFKPYVLGNANKITARVSSGGAGGTLEVRAGSATGTLLGTATVAPTGGWENFADVSANLTGAPSGTTELFLVFKGPTGQGNLFDLDTFTFTTASAGQTVEGESYSSSQGVQIADHAPASGGKTLGYIENGDWAGYASVATAGTKTFSAKVSSAGAGGTVTIRSGSATGAVLGSVAVAGTGGWETFATVSAPLTGTASSGALFLTFTGGSGSLFDIDTLTLTK
;
A
#
# COMPACT_ATOMS: atom_id res chain seq x y z
N MET A 1 -9.03 23.51 60.14
CA MET A 1 -8.78 23.66 61.59
C MET A 1 -8.84 22.27 62.23
N SER A 2 -7.76 21.91 62.92
CA SER A 2 -7.53 20.75 63.83
C SER A 2 -7.50 19.35 63.18
N GLU A 3 -6.32 18.83 62.81
CA GLU A 3 -5.31 18.10 63.64
C GLU A 3 -5.76 16.67 64.04
N LEU A 4 -5.19 15.60 63.47
CA LEU A 4 -3.93 14.91 63.82
C LEU A 4 -3.95 14.26 65.21
N LEU A 5 -3.76 12.93 65.26
CA LEU A 5 -2.69 12.22 66.02
C LEU A 5 -3.00 10.71 66.24
N ARG A 6 -2.17 9.84 65.62
CA ARG A 6 -1.65 8.59 66.24
C ARG A 6 -0.59 8.99 67.31
N PRO A 7 0.10 8.12 68.10
CA PRO A 7 0.25 6.64 68.05
C PRO A 7 0.34 5.95 69.44
N THR A 8 0.58 4.63 69.49
CA THR A 8 1.75 4.01 70.19
C THR A 8 1.73 2.47 70.18
N ARG A 9 2.94 1.91 70.10
CA ARG A 9 3.30 0.47 70.09
C ARG A 9 3.44 -0.06 71.53
N SER A 10 3.22 -1.36 71.77
CA SER A 10 4.30 -2.37 71.94
C SER A 10 3.94 -3.61 72.81
N ARG A 11 4.39 -4.79 72.29
CA ARG A 11 5.09 -5.94 72.93
C ARG A 11 4.42 -6.87 73.97
N ARG A 12 4.10 -8.08 73.48
CA ARG A 12 4.64 -9.46 73.77
C ARG A 12 4.56 -10.12 75.18
N ARG A 13 4.24 -11.43 75.09
CA ARG A 13 4.61 -12.65 75.90
C ARG A 13 3.48 -13.19 76.81
N LEU A 14 2.83 -14.31 76.46
CA LEU A 14 3.19 -15.75 76.60
C LEU A 14 2.94 -16.33 78.00
N ALA A 15 1.95 -17.22 78.11
CA ALA A 15 1.97 -18.36 79.05
C ALA A 15 1.02 -19.47 78.54
N ARG A 16 1.59 -20.67 78.34
CA ARG A 16 0.91 -21.92 78.00
C ARG A 16 0.44 -22.61 79.29
N TRP A 17 -0.72 -23.27 79.26
CA TRP A 17 -1.05 -24.39 80.13
C TRP A 17 -1.50 -25.58 79.27
N LEU A 18 -0.85 -26.72 79.49
CA LEU A 18 -1.21 -28.07 79.03
C LEU A 18 -2.12 -28.70 80.09
N VAL A 19 -3.16 -29.45 79.69
CA VAL A 19 -3.49 -30.81 80.19
C VAL A 19 -4.45 -31.48 79.19
N ALA A 20 -4.25 -32.79 79.01
CA ALA A 20 -4.80 -33.70 78.04
C ALA A 20 -6.15 -34.36 78.43
N LEU A 21 -6.90 -34.80 77.41
CA LEU A 21 -7.71 -36.04 77.33
C LEU A 21 -8.21 -36.11 75.87
N GLY A 22 -7.88 -37.13 75.06
CA GLY A 22 -8.48 -38.46 75.08
C GLY A 22 -9.37 -38.64 73.83
N LEU A 23 -8.89 -39.44 72.87
CA LEU A 23 -9.53 -39.87 71.61
C LEU A 23 -10.96 -40.45 71.85
N LEU A 24 -11.93 -40.55 70.91
CA LEU A 24 -11.94 -40.70 69.45
C LEU A 24 -13.41 -40.60 68.92
N VAL A 25 -13.52 -40.36 67.60
CA VAL A 25 -14.61 -40.63 66.64
C VAL A 25 -15.63 -39.52 66.34
N GLY A 26 -15.61 -39.08 65.07
CA GLY A 26 -16.71 -38.41 64.40
C GLY A 26 -16.22 -37.51 63.27
N GLY A 27 -15.93 -38.09 62.09
CA GLY A 27 -15.49 -37.34 60.92
C GLY A 27 -16.54 -36.33 60.46
N GLY A 28 -16.19 -35.05 60.56
CA GLY A 28 -16.89 -33.94 59.93
C GLY A 28 -15.83 -33.03 59.31
N THR A 29 -15.61 -33.16 58.01
CA THR A 29 -14.84 -32.20 57.23
C THR A 29 -15.57 -30.86 57.26
N ILE A 30 -15.00 -29.89 57.97
CA ILE A 30 -15.43 -28.50 57.90
C ILE A 30 -14.99 -27.99 56.52
N ALA A 31 -15.95 -27.76 55.63
CA ALA A 31 -15.71 -27.10 54.36
C ALA A 31 -15.17 -25.68 54.64
N GLY A 32 -13.90 -25.44 54.28
CA GLY A 32 -13.37 -24.08 54.16
C GLY A 32 -14.16 -23.32 53.08
N PRO A 33 -14.12 -21.97 53.08
CA PRO A 33 -14.78 -21.19 52.04
C PRO A 33 -14.21 -21.65 50.70
N ALA A 34 -15.10 -22.13 49.82
CA ALA A 34 -14.71 -22.48 48.47
C ALA A 34 -14.05 -21.26 47.83
N ALA A 35 -12.81 -21.43 47.36
CA ALA A 35 -12.22 -20.48 46.44
C ALA A 35 -13.21 -20.32 45.28
N ALA A 36 -13.67 -19.09 45.05
CA ALA A 36 -14.48 -18.79 43.88
C ALA A 36 -13.70 -19.27 42.65
N GLN A 37 -14.23 -20.28 41.98
CA GLN A 37 -13.74 -20.72 40.68
C GLN A 37 -13.73 -19.48 39.77
N PRO A 38 -12.68 -19.26 38.95
CA PRO A 38 -12.70 -18.19 37.97
C PRO A 38 -13.89 -18.43 37.06
N VAL A 39 -14.85 -17.51 37.08
CA VAL A 39 -15.99 -17.55 36.15
C VAL A 39 -15.41 -17.22 34.79
N THR A 40 -15.13 -18.22 33.96
CA THR A 40 -14.91 -18.04 32.54
C THR A 40 -16.16 -17.34 32.00
N ARG A 41 -16.04 -16.10 31.51
CA ARG A 41 -17.16 -15.41 30.88
C ARG A 41 -17.54 -16.24 29.65
N ALA A 42 -18.81 -16.59 29.51
CA ALA A 42 -19.26 -17.30 28.33
C ALA A 42 -19.00 -16.43 27.09
N ALA A 43 -18.80 -17.06 25.93
CA ALA A 43 -18.74 -16.37 24.65
C ALA A 43 -19.89 -15.35 24.55
N ALA A 44 -19.57 -14.11 24.16
CA ALA A 44 -20.59 -13.14 23.84
C ALA A 44 -21.21 -13.58 22.52
N VAL A 45 -22.52 -13.74 22.51
CA VAL A 45 -23.24 -13.99 21.27
C VAL A 45 -23.27 -12.65 20.50
N ILE A 46 -22.69 -12.63 19.30
CA ILE A 46 -22.67 -11.48 18.39
C ILE A 46 -23.47 -11.86 17.13
N PRO A 47 -24.82 -11.90 17.17
CA PRO A 47 -25.60 -12.26 15.99
C PRO A 47 -25.42 -11.20 14.91
N PRO A 48 -25.01 -11.55 13.68
CA PRO A 48 -24.86 -10.55 12.62
C PRO A 48 -26.13 -9.74 12.34
N GLY A 49 -27.31 -10.34 12.55
CA GLY A 49 -28.60 -9.65 12.38
C GLY A 49 -28.91 -8.57 13.42
N ASP A 50 -28.16 -8.51 14.52
CA ASP A 50 -28.31 -7.46 15.54
C ASP A 50 -27.49 -6.21 15.22
N TYR A 51 -26.65 -6.23 14.19
CA TYR A 51 -25.79 -5.12 13.81
C TYR A 51 -26.14 -4.61 12.42
N GLN A 52 -25.90 -3.32 12.23
CA GLN A 52 -26.04 -2.68 10.93
C GLN A 52 -24.82 -1.83 10.62
N GLN A 53 -24.24 -2.01 9.43
CA GLN A 53 -23.25 -1.12 8.87
C GLN A 53 -23.95 0.01 8.12
N VAL A 54 -23.86 1.23 8.64
CA VAL A 54 -24.32 2.47 8.01
C VAL A 54 -23.14 3.08 7.26
N GLN A 55 -23.26 3.21 5.94
CA GLN A 55 -22.24 3.87 5.12
C GLN A 55 -22.37 5.39 5.25
N LEU A 56 -21.30 6.06 5.70
CA LEU A 56 -21.24 7.51 5.88
C LEU A 56 -20.58 8.22 4.71
N ALA A 57 -19.59 7.60 4.07
CA ALA A 57 -18.88 8.14 2.91
C ALA A 57 -18.35 6.99 2.05
N VAL A 58 -18.19 7.19 0.74
CA VAL A 58 -17.65 6.16 -0.17
C VAL A 58 -16.84 6.74 -1.34
N GLY A 59 -15.82 6.00 -1.75
CA GLY A 59 -14.99 6.28 -2.91
C GLY A 59 -13.91 7.34 -2.68
N SER A 60 -12.96 7.39 -3.60
CA SER A 60 -11.78 8.26 -3.58
C SER A 60 -12.12 9.75 -3.57
N ALA A 61 -13.24 10.15 -4.16
CA ALA A 61 -13.68 11.53 -4.15
C ALA A 61 -13.95 12.06 -2.73
N GLU A 62 -14.52 11.22 -1.86
CA GLU A 62 -14.83 11.57 -0.47
C GLU A 62 -13.70 11.18 0.49
N LEU A 63 -13.05 10.03 0.27
CA LEU A 63 -12.11 9.44 1.22
C LEU A 63 -10.62 9.67 0.86
N GLY A 64 -10.27 9.73 -0.43
CA GLY A 64 -8.88 9.65 -0.88
C GLY A 64 -8.22 8.31 -0.56
N GLU A 65 -6.90 8.32 -0.34
CA GLU A 65 -6.12 7.22 0.24
C GLU A 65 -6.18 7.34 1.77
N ALA A 66 -7.28 6.91 2.36
CA ALA A 66 -7.61 7.24 3.75
C ALA A 66 -6.71 6.50 4.75
N MET A 67 -6.19 7.19 5.77
CA MET A 67 -5.20 6.65 6.71
C MET A 67 -5.75 6.50 8.13
N SER A 68 -6.27 7.55 8.75
CA SER A 68 -6.71 7.52 10.15
C SER A 68 -7.98 8.33 10.34
N LEU A 69 -8.75 8.03 11.38
CA LEU A 69 -10.01 8.69 11.73
C LEU A 69 -10.05 9.18 13.19
N ALA A 70 -10.76 10.28 13.43
CA ALA A 70 -11.13 10.74 14.75
C ALA A 70 -12.63 11.06 14.79
N VAL A 71 -13.37 10.42 15.71
CA VAL A 71 -14.80 10.69 15.93
C VAL A 71 -14.96 11.84 16.93
N LEU A 72 -15.64 12.89 16.51
CA LEU A 72 -15.88 14.11 17.28
C LEU A 72 -17.11 13.98 18.21
N PRO A 73 -17.24 14.83 19.24
CA PRO A 73 -18.38 14.77 20.18
C PRO A 73 -19.77 14.94 19.55
N ASP A 74 -19.85 15.60 18.40
CA ASP A 74 -21.09 15.78 17.62
C ASP A 74 -21.35 14.64 16.63
N ARG A 75 -20.55 13.58 16.68
CA ARG A 75 -20.54 12.41 15.77
C ARG A 75 -20.06 12.71 14.35
N ALA A 76 -19.51 13.89 14.10
CA ALA A 76 -18.74 14.08 12.89
C ALA A 76 -17.44 13.27 12.96
N VAL A 77 -16.91 12.88 11.81
CA VAL A 77 -15.64 12.18 11.68
C VAL A 77 -14.68 13.07 10.91
N VAL A 78 -13.48 13.22 11.44
CA VAL A 78 -12.36 13.79 10.69
C VAL A 78 -11.45 12.65 10.31
N HIS A 79 -11.07 12.55 9.04
CA HIS A 79 -10.13 11.54 8.59
C HIS A 79 -9.06 12.11 7.66
N THR A 80 -7.91 11.48 7.66
CA THR A 80 -6.76 11.84 6.85
C THR A 80 -6.74 11.04 5.56
N ALA A 81 -6.22 11.64 4.49
CA ALA A 81 -5.73 10.93 3.32
C ALA A 81 -4.23 11.21 3.12
N ARG A 82 -3.49 10.21 2.65
CA ARG A 82 -2.02 10.24 2.60
C ARG A 82 -1.46 11.41 1.80
N ASP A 83 -2.18 11.88 0.78
CA ASP A 83 -1.84 13.03 -0.07
C ASP A 83 -1.89 14.40 0.65
N GLY A 84 -2.14 14.42 1.96
CA GLY A 84 -2.20 15.63 2.78
C GLY A 84 -3.61 16.16 2.98
N MET A 85 -4.65 15.52 2.41
CA MET A 85 -6.03 15.96 2.56
C MET A 85 -6.60 15.59 3.93
N LEU A 86 -7.21 16.57 4.61
CA LEU A 86 -8.04 16.35 5.78
C LEU A 86 -9.50 16.46 5.37
N ARG A 87 -10.31 15.44 5.69
CA ARG A 87 -11.72 15.37 5.37
C ARG A 87 -12.56 15.49 6.63
N TYR A 88 -13.76 16.04 6.48
CA TYR A 88 -14.78 16.16 7.52
C TYR A 88 -16.06 15.54 6.98
N THR A 89 -16.54 14.49 7.63
CA THR A 89 -17.82 13.85 7.37
C THR A 89 -18.75 14.13 8.54
N ASP A 90 -19.87 14.82 8.30
CA ASP A 90 -20.81 15.12 9.38
C ASP A 90 -21.59 13.86 9.84
N ALA A 91 -22.39 14.00 10.90
CA ALA A 91 -23.17 12.88 11.45
C ALA A 91 -24.23 12.31 10.47
N ALA A 92 -24.55 13.04 9.40
CA ALA A 92 -25.47 12.64 8.34
C ALA A 92 -24.75 12.05 7.12
N GLY A 93 -23.42 11.94 7.13
CA GLY A 93 -22.64 11.39 6.02
C GLY A 93 -22.29 12.39 4.92
N ASN A 94 -22.36 13.71 5.19
CA ASN A 94 -21.90 14.69 4.20
C ASN A 94 -20.40 14.92 4.36
N THR A 95 -19.64 14.51 3.35
CA THR A 95 -18.17 14.63 3.35
C THR A 95 -17.69 15.85 2.58
N ARG A 96 -16.74 16.58 3.14
CA ARG A 96 -16.07 17.73 2.50
C ARG A 96 -14.61 17.85 2.94
N THR A 97 -13.86 18.68 2.23
CA THR A 97 -12.49 19.03 2.63
C THR A 97 -12.50 19.94 3.85
N ALA A 98 -11.78 19.55 4.89
CA ALA A 98 -11.49 20.38 6.05
C ALA A 98 -10.23 21.24 5.82
N GLY A 99 -9.21 20.68 5.18
CA GLY A 99 -7.96 21.37 4.85
C GLY A 99 -7.03 20.47 4.01
N LYS A 100 -5.96 21.04 3.47
CA LYS A 100 -4.90 20.29 2.78
C LYS A 100 -3.53 20.77 3.25
N LEU A 101 -2.70 19.84 3.72
CA LEU A 101 -1.30 20.08 4.07
C LEU A 101 -0.40 19.84 2.86
N ASP A 102 0.66 20.63 2.72
CA ASP A 102 1.72 20.36 1.73
C ASP A 102 2.67 19.31 2.31
N VAL A 103 2.54 18.09 1.80
CA VAL A 103 3.25 16.92 2.34
C VAL A 103 4.25 16.37 1.33
N TYR A 104 5.31 15.76 1.85
CA TYR A 104 6.19 14.91 1.08
C TYR A 104 5.57 13.51 0.97
N THR A 105 5.43 13.01 -0.26
CA THR A 105 4.88 11.69 -0.56
C THR A 105 5.93 10.89 -1.34
N HIS A 106 6.43 9.83 -0.72
CA HIS A 106 7.28 8.80 -1.31
C HIS A 106 7.04 7.54 -0.48
N ASP A 107 6.81 6.40 -1.14
CA ASP A 107 6.39 5.14 -0.52
C ASP A 107 5.23 5.32 0.48
N GLU A 108 5.49 5.21 1.78
CA GLU A 108 4.49 5.33 2.85
C GLU A 108 4.33 6.75 3.43
N GLU A 109 5.20 7.70 3.09
CA GLU A 109 5.17 9.05 3.64
C GLU A 109 3.95 9.87 3.16
N GLY A 110 3.52 10.83 3.98
CA GLY A 110 2.35 11.64 3.73
C GLY A 110 1.71 12.15 5.02
N LEU A 111 0.39 12.39 5.00
CA LEU A 111 -0.40 12.64 6.20
C LEU A 111 -0.92 11.32 6.78
N GLN A 112 -0.53 11.01 8.02
CA GLN A 112 -0.78 9.74 8.71
C GLN A 112 -1.94 9.86 9.71
N GLY A 113 -1.66 10.04 11.00
CA GLY A 113 -2.65 10.02 12.07
C GLY A 113 -3.40 11.33 12.30
N VAL A 114 -4.61 11.21 12.85
CA VAL A 114 -5.40 12.32 13.40
C VAL A 114 -5.99 11.96 14.76
N ALA A 115 -5.94 12.89 15.72
CA ALA A 115 -6.66 12.75 16.98
C ALA A 115 -7.28 14.07 17.43
N ALA A 116 -8.47 13.98 18.01
CA ALA A 116 -9.10 15.10 18.70
C ALA A 116 -8.62 15.18 20.15
N ASP A 117 -8.28 16.39 20.61
CA ASP A 117 -7.91 16.62 22.00
C ASP A 117 -9.05 16.16 22.96
N PRO A 118 -8.78 15.55 24.12
CA PRO A 118 -9.83 15.18 25.06
C PRO A 118 -10.73 16.35 25.51
N GLY A 119 -10.23 17.58 25.44
CA GLY A 119 -10.96 18.84 25.66
C GLY A 119 -11.56 19.46 24.40
N PHE A 120 -11.70 18.70 23.30
CA PHE A 120 -12.10 19.20 21.98
C PHE A 120 -13.38 20.03 21.98
N ALA A 121 -14.37 19.66 22.79
CA ALA A 121 -15.63 20.41 22.92
C ALA A 121 -15.42 21.89 23.33
N ALA A 122 -14.31 22.19 24.02
CA ALA A 122 -13.96 23.54 24.43
C ALA A 122 -12.86 24.18 23.57
N ASN A 123 -11.79 23.44 23.25
CA ASN A 123 -10.60 23.99 22.59
C ASN A 123 -10.56 23.79 21.07
N ARG A 124 -11.35 22.84 20.54
CA ARG A 124 -11.38 22.45 19.13
C ARG A 124 -10.02 22.05 18.56
N TYR A 125 -9.10 21.52 19.39
CA TYR A 125 -7.77 21.14 18.94
C TYR A 125 -7.74 19.77 18.27
N LEU A 126 -7.10 19.71 17.10
CA LEU A 126 -6.75 18.48 16.39
C LEU A 126 -5.24 18.32 16.38
N TYR A 127 -4.77 17.09 16.48
CA TYR A 127 -3.38 16.70 16.30
C TYR A 127 -3.26 15.91 15.01
N LEU A 128 -2.30 16.28 14.16
CA LEU A 128 -2.01 15.64 12.88
C LEU A 128 -0.54 15.21 12.87
N TYR A 129 -0.26 14.01 12.37
CA TYR A 129 1.11 13.52 12.16
C TYR A 129 1.39 13.35 10.67
N TYR A 130 2.41 14.04 10.14
CA TYR A 130 2.63 14.10 8.69
C TYR A 130 4.07 14.39 8.30
N SER A 131 4.47 14.01 7.08
CA SER A 131 5.76 14.33 6.46
C SER A 131 5.70 15.71 5.79
N PRO A 132 6.24 16.80 6.39
CA PRO A 132 6.30 18.10 5.71
C PRO A 132 7.16 18.04 4.45
N LYS A 133 6.82 18.87 3.47
CA LYS A 133 7.70 19.09 2.30
C LYS A 133 8.95 19.87 2.70
N LEU A 134 10.11 19.28 2.44
CA LEU A 134 11.42 19.84 2.74
C LEU A 134 12.24 20.00 1.45
N THR A 135 13.54 20.26 1.57
CA THR A 135 14.48 20.26 0.43
C THR A 135 14.93 18.87 -0.01
N THR A 136 14.37 17.82 0.60
CA THR A 136 14.62 16.42 0.22
C THR A 136 14.30 16.20 -1.25
N PRO A 137 15.17 15.54 -2.04
CA PRO A 137 14.88 15.20 -3.42
C PRO A 137 13.62 14.34 -3.56
N ALA A 138 13.02 14.36 -4.75
CA ALA A 138 11.99 13.39 -5.11
C ALA A 138 12.64 12.10 -5.64
N GLY A 139 11.97 10.95 -5.44
CA GLY A 139 12.42 9.64 -5.91
C GLY A 139 13.25 8.89 -4.87
N ASP A 140 14.07 7.95 -5.33
CA ASP A 140 14.77 7.01 -4.46
C ASP A 140 16.17 7.52 -4.05
N ALA A 141 16.47 7.39 -2.77
CA ALA A 141 17.80 7.54 -2.24
C ALA A 141 18.73 6.43 -2.76
N PRO A 142 20.04 6.69 -2.87
CA PRO A 142 20.98 5.64 -3.23
C PRO A 142 21.04 4.58 -2.12
N THR A 143 21.04 3.30 -2.48
CA THR A 143 21.13 2.19 -1.51
C THR A 143 22.55 2.00 -0.97
N THR A 144 23.57 2.48 -1.69
CA THR A 144 24.96 2.57 -1.25
C THR A 144 25.56 3.95 -1.57
N GLY A 145 26.54 4.39 -0.80
CA GLY A 145 27.12 5.72 -0.93
C GLY A 145 27.86 6.17 0.32
N THR A 146 28.26 7.43 0.32
CA THR A 146 28.89 8.09 1.45
C THR A 146 27.87 8.86 2.28
N ALA A 147 28.26 9.29 3.49
CA ALA A 147 27.41 10.16 4.30
C ALA A 147 26.98 11.45 3.57
N THR A 148 27.79 11.96 2.64
CA THR A 148 27.45 13.11 1.81
C THR A 148 26.32 12.80 0.82
N ASP A 149 26.28 11.58 0.28
CA ASP A 149 25.25 11.15 -0.67
C ASP A 149 23.89 10.96 0.03
N PHE A 150 23.91 10.54 1.30
CA PHE A 150 22.69 10.37 2.11
C PHE A 150 22.20 11.66 2.77
N ALA A 151 23.05 12.68 2.92
CA ALA A 151 22.70 13.92 3.63
C ALA A 151 21.48 14.67 3.05
N PRO A 152 21.30 14.79 1.71
CA PRO A 152 20.11 15.42 1.12
C PRO A 152 18.79 14.72 1.47
N TRP A 153 18.87 13.44 1.86
CA TRP A 153 17.71 12.58 2.13
C TRP A 153 17.25 12.59 3.59
N LYS A 154 17.90 13.37 4.46
CA LYS A 154 17.44 13.55 5.84
C LYS A 154 16.18 14.40 5.88
N GLY A 155 15.19 13.93 6.64
CA GLY A 155 13.91 14.60 6.86
C GLY A 155 13.37 14.36 8.27
N HIS A 156 12.08 14.63 8.44
CA HIS A 156 11.33 14.35 9.66
C HIS A 156 9.83 14.29 9.36
N LEU A 157 9.07 13.77 10.32
CA LEU A 157 7.63 13.91 10.41
C LEU A 157 7.28 14.87 11.56
N ASN A 158 6.23 15.66 11.36
CA ASN A 158 5.70 16.60 12.33
C ASN A 158 4.48 16.02 13.02
N LEU A 159 4.49 15.99 14.35
CA LEU A 159 3.27 16.00 15.15
C LEU A 159 2.88 17.47 15.38
N SER A 160 1.84 17.95 14.71
CA SER A 160 1.38 19.33 14.81
C SER A 160 -0.03 19.41 15.39
N ARG A 161 -0.29 20.46 16.17
CA ARG A 161 -1.61 20.83 16.66
C ARG A 161 -2.21 21.95 15.83
N PHE A 162 -3.45 21.78 15.42
CA PHE A 162 -4.28 22.76 14.72
C PHE A 162 -5.58 23.03 15.49
N THR A 163 -6.32 24.04 15.07
CA THR A 163 -7.68 24.33 15.52
C THR A 163 -8.68 24.05 14.40
N LEU A 164 -9.70 23.24 14.68
CA LEU A 164 -10.83 23.00 13.77
C LEU A 164 -11.94 24.02 14.04
N LYS A 165 -12.26 24.85 13.05
CA LYS A 165 -13.34 25.84 13.18
C LYS A 165 -14.69 25.15 13.36
N THR A 166 -15.68 25.89 13.81
CA THR A 166 -17.05 25.39 14.03
C THR A 166 -17.75 24.99 12.73
N ASP A 167 -17.33 25.59 11.62
CA ASP A 167 -17.75 25.19 10.29
C ASP A 167 -16.99 23.96 9.78
N GLY A 168 -16.21 23.25 10.60
CA GLY A 168 -15.44 22.05 10.23
C GLY A 168 -14.27 22.26 9.27
N THR A 169 -13.85 23.50 9.02
CA THR A 169 -12.60 23.79 8.29
C THR A 169 -11.40 23.92 9.23
N LEU A 170 -10.22 23.51 8.78
CA LEU A 170 -8.97 23.60 9.54
C LEU A 170 -8.42 25.03 9.46
N ASP A 171 -8.06 25.62 10.61
CA ASP A 171 -7.30 26.88 10.62
C ASP A 171 -5.82 26.61 10.39
N MET A 172 -5.37 26.69 9.14
CA MET A 172 -3.98 26.45 8.75
C MET A 172 -2.99 27.38 9.47
N ALA A 173 -3.40 28.60 9.81
CA ALA A 173 -2.53 29.56 10.51
C ALA A 173 -2.35 29.23 12.01
N SER A 174 -3.17 28.33 12.55
CA SER A 174 -3.16 27.95 13.96
C SER A 174 -2.09 26.92 14.32
N GLU A 175 -1.34 26.43 13.32
CA GLU A 175 -0.37 25.36 13.50
C GLU A 175 0.61 25.63 14.64
N LYS A 176 0.83 24.58 15.45
CA LYS A 176 1.96 24.45 16.35
C LYS A 176 2.60 23.08 16.17
N VAL A 177 3.83 23.04 15.68
CA VAL A 177 4.66 21.83 15.68
C VAL A 177 4.99 21.49 17.13
N VAL A 178 4.47 20.36 17.60
CA VAL A 178 4.62 19.87 18.98
C VAL A 178 5.89 19.05 19.11
N LEU A 179 6.13 18.14 18.17
CA LEU A 179 7.27 17.23 18.16
C LEU A 179 7.67 16.92 16.71
N GLU A 180 8.98 16.90 16.45
CA GLU A 180 9.55 16.39 15.20
C GLU A 180 10.18 15.02 15.46
N VAL A 181 9.85 14.04 14.62
CA VAL A 181 10.44 12.70 14.62
C VAL A 181 11.33 12.61 13.39
N ALA A 182 12.64 12.45 13.58
CA ALA A 182 13.58 12.35 12.47
C ALA A 182 13.22 11.17 11.54
N ASN A 183 13.47 11.33 10.24
CA ASN A 183 13.23 10.32 9.21
C ASN A 183 14.34 10.36 8.16
N ASP A 184 14.76 9.20 7.67
CA ASP A 184 15.55 9.05 6.46
C ASP A 184 14.55 8.86 5.30
N ARG A 185 14.66 9.63 4.21
CA ARG A 185 13.69 9.63 3.10
C ARG A 185 14.25 8.98 1.85
N GLY A 186 13.37 8.62 0.92
CA GLY A 186 13.76 8.08 -0.37
C GLY A 186 14.04 6.58 -0.35
N GLN A 187 13.78 5.89 0.75
CA GLN A 187 13.59 4.44 0.76
C GLN A 187 12.33 4.14 1.57
N CYS A 188 11.65 3.06 1.21
CA CYS A 188 10.68 2.39 2.04
C CYS A 188 11.39 1.83 3.30
N CYS A 189 10.80 1.70 4.49
CA CYS A 189 9.38 1.72 4.85
C CYS A 189 9.18 2.08 6.34
N HIS A 190 7.92 2.04 6.80
CA HIS A 190 7.45 2.07 8.19
C HIS A 190 7.50 3.44 8.83
N VAL A 191 6.45 4.22 8.58
CA VAL A 191 6.24 5.51 9.24
C VAL A 191 5.43 5.42 10.54
N GLY A 192 4.64 4.35 10.73
CA GLY A 192 3.68 4.23 11.83
C GLY A 192 2.67 5.39 11.81
N GLY A 193 2.53 6.10 12.92
CA GLY A 193 1.95 7.44 12.93
C GLY A 193 0.53 7.56 13.47
N ASP A 194 0.06 6.59 14.25
CA ASP A 194 -1.24 6.67 14.91
C ASP A 194 -1.18 7.46 16.22
N ILE A 195 -2.31 8.07 16.61
CA ILE A 195 -2.39 9.01 17.74
C ILE A 195 -3.63 8.71 18.59
N ASP A 196 -3.45 8.56 19.91
CA ASP A 196 -4.59 8.52 20.84
C ASP A 196 -4.22 9.11 22.20
N PHE A 197 -5.22 9.32 23.06
CA PHE A 197 -5.07 9.93 24.37
C PHE A 197 -5.58 9.03 25.50
N ASP A 198 -4.81 9.00 26.60
CA ASP A 198 -5.32 8.47 27.86
C ASP A 198 -6.33 9.43 28.54
N ALA A 199 -7.00 8.94 29.59
CA ALA A 199 -7.95 9.75 30.37
C ALA A 199 -7.30 10.93 31.12
N ALA A 200 -5.98 10.92 31.30
CA ALA A 200 -5.24 12.05 31.87
C ALA A 200 -4.83 13.08 30.79
N GLY A 201 -5.17 12.83 29.53
CA GLY A 201 -4.85 13.62 28.36
C GLY A 201 -3.36 13.61 28.01
N ASN A 202 -2.64 12.54 28.31
CA ASN A 202 -1.33 12.28 27.70
C ASN A 202 -1.58 11.76 26.28
N LEU A 203 -0.85 12.31 25.31
CA LEU A 203 -0.85 11.89 23.92
C LEU A 203 0.12 10.74 23.76
N TYR A 204 -0.34 9.69 23.09
CA TYR A 204 0.46 8.58 22.61
C TYR A 204 0.63 8.71 21.10
N LEU A 205 1.83 8.44 20.59
CA LEU A 205 2.15 8.44 19.15
C LEU A 205 2.93 7.18 18.81
N THR A 206 2.49 6.41 17.81
CA THR A 206 3.34 5.35 17.23
C THR A 206 4.29 5.93 16.20
N THR A 207 5.51 5.38 16.14
CA THR A 207 6.51 5.72 15.13
C THR A 207 7.10 4.44 14.57
N GLY A 208 7.10 4.29 13.24
CA GLY A 208 7.76 3.18 12.58
C GLY A 208 9.28 3.29 12.66
N ASP A 209 9.95 2.18 12.36
CA ASP A 209 11.40 2.06 12.49
C ASP A 209 12.19 2.71 11.36
N ASP A 210 11.52 3.22 10.32
CA ASP A 210 12.12 3.85 9.15
C ASP A 210 13.21 2.94 8.55
N THR A 211 12.90 1.67 8.28
CA THR A 211 13.89 0.70 7.84
C THR A 211 13.37 -0.15 6.70
N ASN A 212 14.16 -0.20 5.63
CA ASN A 212 13.94 -1.05 4.47
C ASN A 212 14.26 -2.52 4.80
N PRO A 213 13.29 -3.44 4.62
CA PRO A 213 13.46 -4.85 4.96
C PRO A 213 13.98 -5.75 3.83
N PHE A 214 14.09 -5.25 2.60
CA PHE A 214 14.12 -6.13 1.44
C PHE A 214 15.50 -6.73 1.15
N ASP A 215 16.58 -5.96 1.36
CA ASP A 215 17.95 -6.46 1.20
C ASP A 215 18.43 -7.34 2.38
N SER A 216 17.53 -7.63 3.35
CA SER A 216 17.73 -8.65 4.39
C SER A 216 16.90 -9.91 4.15
N ALA A 217 16.46 -10.17 2.91
CA ALA A 217 15.72 -11.40 2.54
C ALA A 217 14.53 -11.67 3.48
N GLY A 218 13.82 -10.61 3.87
CA GLY A 218 12.68 -10.64 4.78
C GLY A 218 13.03 -10.77 6.28
N TYR A 219 14.28 -11.02 6.66
CA TYR A 219 14.71 -11.04 8.07
C TYR A 219 15.02 -9.63 8.59
N ALA A 220 15.35 -9.51 9.89
CA ALA A 220 15.75 -8.25 10.51
C ALA A 220 16.87 -7.51 9.74
N PRO A 221 16.70 -6.23 9.37
CA PRO A 221 17.73 -5.44 8.70
C PRO A 221 18.77 -4.94 9.71
N LEU A 222 19.98 -5.50 9.64
CA LEU A 222 21.09 -5.20 10.57
C LEU A 222 22.38 -4.91 9.78
N ASP A 223 22.30 -4.21 8.64
CA ASP A 223 23.44 -4.01 7.75
C ASP A 223 24.37 -2.87 8.21
N GLU A 224 25.49 -3.27 8.80
CA GLU A 224 26.51 -2.38 9.38
C GLU A 224 27.61 -1.96 8.39
N ARG A 225 27.47 -2.26 7.09
CA ARG A 225 28.43 -1.76 6.09
C ARG A 225 28.43 -0.23 6.07
N THR A 226 29.61 0.37 6.09
CA THR A 226 29.77 1.83 6.22
C THR A 226 29.37 2.62 4.97
N ASP A 227 29.38 1.95 3.81
CA ASP A 227 28.90 2.47 2.53
C ASP A 227 27.42 2.17 2.29
N ARG A 228 26.73 1.53 3.24
CA ARG A 228 25.31 1.21 3.13
C ARG A 228 24.44 2.37 3.59
N ASN A 229 23.33 2.61 2.88
CA ASN A 229 22.31 3.55 3.31
C ASN A 229 21.82 3.18 4.73
N PRO A 230 21.74 4.15 5.67
CA PRO A 230 21.27 3.90 7.03
C PRO A 230 19.92 3.17 7.14
N GLN A 231 19.03 3.33 6.16
CA GLN A 231 17.71 2.68 6.16
C GLN A 231 17.76 1.15 6.08
N PHE A 232 18.93 0.51 5.99
CA PHE A 232 19.07 -0.96 6.06
C PHE A 232 19.55 -1.48 7.42
N ASP A 233 19.46 -0.64 8.46
CA ASP A 233 19.93 -0.94 9.82
C ASP A 233 18.89 -0.46 10.87
N ALA A 234 17.99 -1.36 11.26
CA ALA A 234 16.97 -1.09 12.29
C ALA A 234 17.56 -0.89 13.69
N GLN A 235 18.85 -1.22 13.88
CA GLN A 235 19.54 -1.01 15.15
C GLN A 235 19.71 0.47 15.47
N ARG A 236 19.76 1.34 14.44
CA ARG A 236 19.90 2.79 14.62
C ARG A 236 18.62 3.46 15.14
N SER A 237 17.47 2.82 14.96
CA SER A 237 16.13 3.34 15.21
C SER A 237 15.41 2.52 16.29
N ALA A 238 14.70 1.44 15.92
CA ALA A 238 13.92 0.60 16.83
C ALA A 238 14.75 0.09 18.01
N GLY A 239 15.95 -0.41 17.72
CA GLY A 239 16.93 -0.89 18.69
C GLY A 239 17.72 0.20 19.42
N ASN A 240 17.44 1.49 19.20
CA ASN A 240 18.18 2.60 19.81
C ASN A 240 17.34 3.29 20.88
N THR A 241 17.86 3.37 22.10
CA THR A 241 17.19 4.01 23.25
C THR A 241 17.23 5.55 23.19
N ASN A 242 18.05 6.12 22.31
CA ASN A 242 18.20 7.55 22.08
C ASN A 242 17.60 8.03 20.74
N ASP A 243 16.74 7.22 20.12
CA ASP A 243 16.02 7.54 18.89
C ASP A 243 14.49 7.43 19.12
N LEU A 244 13.71 8.20 18.37
CA LEU A 244 12.25 8.23 18.51
C LEU A 244 11.52 7.29 17.55
N ARG A 245 12.19 6.67 16.58
CA ARG A 245 11.62 5.75 15.59
C ARG A 245 11.55 4.31 16.12
N GLY A 246 10.53 3.56 15.71
CA GLY A 246 10.22 2.20 16.20
C GLY A 246 9.77 2.19 17.65
N LYS A 247 8.87 3.11 18.03
CA LYS A 247 8.47 3.41 19.41
C LYS A 247 6.96 3.63 19.54
N VAL A 248 6.49 3.51 20.79
CA VAL A 248 5.29 4.22 21.27
C VAL A 248 5.78 5.35 22.18
N LEU A 249 5.58 6.58 21.73
CA LEU A 249 5.91 7.79 22.48
C LEU A 249 4.74 8.20 23.36
N ARG A 250 5.02 8.78 24.53
CA ARG A 250 4.01 9.33 25.44
C ARG A 250 4.44 10.70 25.94
N ILE A 251 3.68 11.73 25.57
CA ILE A 251 3.93 13.12 25.93
C ILE A 251 2.65 13.76 26.48
N LYS A 252 2.78 14.93 27.11
CA LYS A 252 1.65 15.75 27.54
C LYS A 252 1.68 17.08 26.79
N PRO A 253 0.87 17.25 25.74
CA PRO A 253 0.81 18.50 25.00
C PRO A 253 0.42 19.68 25.89
N THR A 254 0.91 20.86 25.54
CA THR A 254 0.64 22.12 26.26
C THR A 254 -0.19 23.06 25.39
N ALA A 255 -0.97 23.94 26.03
CA ALA A 255 -1.75 24.96 25.33
C ALA A 255 -0.87 25.92 24.49
N ALA A 256 0.41 26.11 24.86
CA ALA A 256 1.35 26.95 24.12
C ALA A 256 1.86 26.32 22.82
N GLY A 257 1.62 25.02 22.59
CA GLY A 257 2.03 24.33 21.37
C GLY A 257 3.27 23.45 21.48
N GLY A 258 3.88 23.34 22.67
CA GLY A 258 4.93 22.35 22.97
C GLY A 258 4.39 21.18 23.81
N TYR A 259 5.27 20.41 24.45
CA TYR A 259 4.88 19.31 25.34
C TYR A 259 5.72 19.25 26.62
N THR A 260 5.25 18.46 27.58
CA THR A 260 6.03 17.98 28.72
C THR A 260 6.08 16.45 28.70
N VAL A 261 7.07 15.86 29.36
CA VAL A 261 7.19 14.39 29.46
C VAL A 261 6.55 13.92 30.76
N PRO A 262 5.47 13.12 30.72
CA PRO A 262 4.85 12.59 31.92
C PRO A 262 5.76 11.58 32.64
N ALA A 263 5.59 11.46 33.95
CA ALA A 263 6.28 10.43 34.72
C ALA A 263 5.82 9.02 34.32
N GLY A 264 6.71 8.04 34.52
CA GLY A 264 6.41 6.64 34.24
C GLY A 264 6.55 6.24 32.77
N ASN A 265 7.32 6.99 31.97
CA ASN A 265 7.86 6.51 30.70
C ASN A 265 9.04 5.56 30.95
N LEU A 266 9.49 4.85 29.91
CA LEU A 266 10.53 3.80 30.02
C LEU A 266 11.84 4.36 30.59
N PHE A 267 12.19 5.58 30.18
CA PHE A 267 13.38 6.28 30.66
C PHE A 267 13.00 7.57 31.39
N ALA A 268 13.54 7.77 32.58
CA ALA A 268 13.34 9.01 33.33
C ALA A 268 14.05 10.18 32.62
N PRO A 269 13.49 11.40 32.64
CA PRO A 269 14.17 12.59 32.13
C PRO A 269 15.60 12.75 32.70
N GLY A 270 16.57 12.98 31.82
CA GLY A 270 17.99 13.11 32.19
C GLY A 270 18.76 11.79 32.25
N THR A 271 18.12 10.64 31.98
CA THR A 271 18.84 9.36 31.83
C THR A 271 19.78 9.43 30.62
N ALA A 272 21.07 9.15 30.83
CA ALA A 272 22.09 9.29 29.79
C ALA A 272 21.82 8.34 28.60
N ASN A 273 22.03 8.86 27.39
CA ASN A 273 21.85 8.16 26.12
C ASN A 273 20.45 7.56 25.94
N THR A 274 19.42 8.30 26.36
CA THR A 274 18.02 7.87 26.18
C THR A 274 17.10 9.05 25.86
N ARG A 275 15.96 8.77 25.22
CA ARG A 275 14.84 9.71 25.07
C ARG A 275 13.76 9.41 26.10
N SER A 276 13.39 10.42 26.87
CA SER A 276 12.37 10.29 27.94
C SER A 276 10.94 10.21 27.42
N GLU A 277 10.72 10.56 26.17
CA GLU A 277 9.45 10.48 25.45
C GLU A 277 9.01 9.03 25.22
N ILE A 278 9.95 8.08 25.25
CA ILE A 278 9.71 6.66 24.98
C ILE A 278 8.90 6.02 26.11
N TYR A 279 7.67 5.62 25.82
CA TYR A 279 6.87 4.77 26.71
C TYR A 279 7.12 3.29 26.43
N ALA A 280 7.11 2.89 25.17
CA ALA A 280 7.55 1.56 24.76
C ALA A 280 8.43 1.64 23.51
N MET A 281 9.30 0.64 23.33
CA MET A 281 10.26 0.59 22.23
C MET A 281 10.38 -0.82 21.65
N GLY A 282 11.11 -0.93 20.54
CA GLY A 282 11.43 -2.21 19.92
C GLY A 282 10.27 -2.73 19.09
N PHE A 283 9.69 -1.83 18.28
CA PHE A 283 8.66 -2.15 17.28
C PHE A 283 9.21 -1.88 15.89
N ARG A 284 8.70 -2.61 14.89
CA ARG A 284 9.08 -2.43 13.48
C ARG A 284 8.15 -1.43 12.80
N ASN A 285 6.88 -1.78 12.67
CA ASN A 285 5.84 -0.93 12.10
C ASN A 285 4.58 -0.97 12.98
N PRO A 286 4.61 -0.26 14.13
CA PRO A 286 3.47 -0.15 15.04
C PRO A 286 2.39 0.73 14.39
N PHE A 287 1.62 0.16 13.46
CA PHE A 287 0.87 0.95 12.48
C PHE A 287 -0.38 1.61 13.07
N ARG A 288 -1.12 0.89 13.91
CA ARG A 288 -2.38 1.35 14.54
C ARG A 288 -2.48 0.91 15.99
N MET A 289 -2.93 1.81 16.85
CA MET A 289 -3.11 1.58 18.28
C MET A 289 -4.36 2.25 18.84
N SER A 290 -4.79 1.81 20.02
CA SER A 290 -5.72 2.56 20.85
C SER A 290 -5.28 2.56 22.31
N VAL A 291 -5.68 3.60 23.04
CA VAL A 291 -5.49 3.70 24.48
C VAL A 291 -6.85 3.47 25.14
N ASP A 292 -6.97 2.36 25.86
CA ASP A 292 -8.15 2.10 26.66
C ASP A 292 -8.21 3.05 27.86
N LYS A 293 -8.99 4.14 27.71
CA LYS A 293 -9.11 5.23 28.69
C LYS A 293 -9.45 4.77 30.09
N ALA A 294 -10.17 3.64 30.25
CA ALA A 294 -10.52 3.11 31.56
C ALA A 294 -9.32 2.55 32.33
N THR A 295 -8.30 2.04 31.63
CA THR A 295 -7.14 1.36 32.25
C THR A 295 -5.80 2.02 31.95
N GLY A 296 -5.71 2.85 30.91
CA GLY A 296 -4.46 3.39 30.37
C GLY A 296 -3.62 2.36 29.59
N THR A 297 -4.19 1.19 29.27
CA THR A 297 -3.52 0.15 28.49
C THR A 297 -3.51 0.54 27.01
N VAL A 298 -2.36 0.42 26.35
CA VAL A 298 -2.27 0.56 24.88
C VAL A 298 -2.46 -0.81 24.23
N TYR A 299 -3.32 -0.88 23.23
CA TYR A 299 -3.48 -2.03 22.34
C TYR A 299 -2.91 -1.64 20.97
N LEU A 300 -2.03 -2.45 20.41
CA LEU A 300 -1.22 -2.10 19.25
C LEU A 300 -1.15 -3.28 18.27
N GLY A 301 -1.25 -3.02 16.97
CA GLY A 301 -0.81 -3.94 15.93
C GLY A 301 0.60 -3.58 15.44
N ASP A 302 1.53 -4.53 15.45
CA ASP A 302 2.89 -4.37 14.92
C ASP A 302 3.17 -5.40 13.83
N TYR A 303 3.65 -4.94 12.68
CA TYR A 303 4.08 -5.82 11.61
C TYR A 303 5.47 -6.35 11.96
N GLY A 304 5.71 -7.66 11.89
CA GLY A 304 7.03 -8.26 12.07
C GLY A 304 7.73 -8.51 10.73
N PRO A 305 8.68 -9.45 10.66
CA PRO A 305 9.46 -9.73 9.45
C PRO A 305 8.63 -10.30 8.29
N ASP A 306 9.22 -10.32 7.09
CA ASP A 306 8.59 -10.80 5.83
C ASP A 306 9.25 -12.09 5.30
N ALA A 307 10.08 -12.77 6.11
CA ALA A 307 10.84 -13.93 5.65
C ALA A 307 9.94 -15.14 5.33
N GLY A 308 9.98 -15.66 4.10
CA GLY A 308 9.13 -16.79 3.70
C GLY A 308 9.38 -18.12 4.44
N SER A 309 10.49 -18.26 5.16
CA SER A 309 10.78 -19.45 5.97
C SER A 309 11.71 -19.12 7.14
N THR A 310 11.72 -19.97 8.17
CA THR A 310 12.66 -19.86 9.29
C THR A 310 14.03 -20.43 8.92
N ASP A 311 15.08 -19.69 9.26
CA ASP A 311 16.47 -20.14 9.20
C ASP A 311 17.10 -20.04 10.58
N ALA A 312 17.52 -21.19 11.13
CA ALA A 312 18.09 -21.29 12.46
C ALA A 312 19.31 -20.39 12.68
N SER A 313 20.07 -20.08 11.61
CA SER A 313 21.21 -19.17 11.64
C SER A 313 20.81 -17.69 11.48
N ARG A 314 19.68 -17.38 10.84
CA ARG A 314 19.20 -15.99 10.63
C ARG A 314 18.11 -15.56 11.61
N GLY A 315 16.95 -16.18 11.59
CA GLY A 315 15.77 -15.73 12.30
C GLY A 315 14.51 -16.50 11.92
N PRO A 316 13.36 -16.14 12.50
CA PRO A 316 12.07 -16.76 12.19
C PRO A 316 11.55 -16.35 10.80
N SER A 317 10.60 -17.16 10.30
CA SER A 317 9.66 -16.82 9.22
C SER A 317 8.78 -15.62 9.59
N GLY A 318 8.07 -15.08 8.60
CA GLY A 318 7.11 -14.00 8.74
C GLY A 318 6.13 -14.25 9.87
N GLN A 319 6.02 -13.28 10.77
CA GLN A 319 5.09 -13.32 11.89
C GLN A 319 4.77 -11.90 12.35
N VAL A 320 3.60 -11.73 12.94
CA VAL A 320 3.05 -10.42 13.30
C VAL A 320 2.37 -10.47 14.66
N GLU A 321 2.18 -9.30 15.26
CA GLU A 321 1.85 -9.18 16.69
C GLU A 321 0.68 -8.22 16.94
N PHE A 322 -0.23 -8.64 17.83
CA PHE A 322 -1.00 -7.70 18.64
C PHE A 322 -0.36 -7.61 20.03
N ASP A 323 -0.10 -6.38 20.46
CA ASP A 323 0.51 -6.07 21.74
C ASP A 323 -0.46 -5.41 22.72
N ARG A 324 -0.27 -5.73 24.00
CA ARG A 324 -1.02 -5.15 25.12
C ARG A 324 -0.07 -4.51 26.12
N ILE A 325 0.15 -3.21 25.99
CA ILE A 325 1.15 -2.44 26.73
C ILE A 325 0.52 -1.83 27.99
N THR A 326 0.60 -2.60 29.07
CA THR A 326 0.10 -2.18 30.40
C THR A 326 1.13 -1.38 31.23
N ALA A 327 2.39 -1.38 30.80
CA ALA A 327 3.48 -0.67 31.45
C ALA A 327 4.65 -0.47 30.46
N PRO A 328 5.53 0.53 30.67
CA PRO A 328 6.68 0.78 29.81
C PRO A 328 7.54 -0.47 29.59
N GLY A 329 8.13 -0.62 28.40
CA GLY A 329 8.98 -1.77 28.09
C GLY A 329 9.60 -1.77 26.70
N ASN A 330 10.48 -2.76 26.48
CA ASN A 330 11.04 -3.09 25.18
C ASN A 330 10.32 -4.34 24.63
N TYR A 331 9.91 -4.31 23.36
CA TYR A 331 9.14 -5.36 22.67
C TYR A 331 9.97 -6.14 21.66
N GLY A 332 11.28 -5.85 21.58
CA GLY A 332 12.27 -6.79 21.08
C GLY A 332 12.85 -6.47 19.72
N TRP A 333 12.09 -5.89 18.80
CA TRP A 333 12.59 -5.58 17.45
C TRP A 333 13.80 -4.63 17.50
N PRO A 334 14.86 -4.85 16.71
CA PRO A 334 15.01 -5.85 15.62
C PRO A 334 15.66 -7.17 16.03
N TYR A 335 15.86 -7.42 17.32
CA TYR A 335 16.66 -8.56 17.80
C TYR A 335 15.80 -9.77 18.20
N CYS A 336 14.58 -9.51 18.64
CA CYS A 336 13.63 -10.48 19.17
C CYS A 336 12.23 -10.17 18.66
N THR A 337 11.39 -11.19 18.54
CA THR A 337 9.97 -11.08 18.15
C THR A 337 9.16 -12.19 18.81
N GLY A 338 7.84 -12.08 18.74
CA GLY A 338 6.86 -13.07 19.15
C GLY A 338 6.97 -13.36 20.63
N THR A 339 7.18 -14.63 20.96
CA THR A 339 7.31 -15.05 22.36
C THR A 339 8.73 -14.98 22.92
N ASN A 340 9.69 -14.43 22.17
CA ASN A 340 11.11 -14.34 22.52
C ASN A 340 11.78 -15.70 22.75
N THR A 341 11.31 -16.75 22.07
CA THR A 341 11.98 -18.06 22.09
C THR A 341 13.26 -18.03 21.25
N ALA A 342 14.13 -19.02 21.43
CA ALA A 342 15.36 -19.13 20.65
C ALA A 342 15.12 -19.23 19.12
N ASN A 343 13.98 -19.78 18.70
CA ASN A 343 13.59 -19.88 17.29
C ASN A 343 13.10 -18.55 16.73
N GLU A 344 12.46 -17.72 17.57
CA GLU A 344 11.96 -16.38 17.22
C GLU A 344 13.01 -15.28 17.44
N THR A 345 14.24 -15.65 17.80
CA THR A 345 15.34 -14.70 18.04
C THR A 345 16.23 -14.61 16.81
N TYR A 346 16.68 -13.40 16.46
CA TYR A 346 17.61 -13.20 15.34
C TYR A 346 19.05 -13.56 15.71
N GLY A 347 19.81 -14.02 14.72
CA GLY A 347 21.26 -14.15 14.78
C GLY A 347 21.94 -12.83 14.41
N GLU A 348 23.08 -12.56 15.02
CA GLU A 348 23.95 -11.46 14.61
C GLU A 348 24.58 -11.78 13.25
N TYR A 349 23.93 -11.35 12.17
CA TYR A 349 24.31 -11.69 10.80
C TYR A 349 25.34 -10.72 10.21
N THR A 350 26.42 -11.27 9.66
CA THR A 350 27.40 -10.46 8.91
C THR A 350 26.90 -10.22 7.49
N PHE A 351 26.49 -9.00 7.14
CA PHE A 351 26.05 -8.67 5.79
C PHE A 351 27.20 -8.61 4.77
N PRO A 352 26.97 -8.95 3.48
CA PRO A 352 25.69 -9.35 2.88
C PRO A 352 25.44 -10.88 2.86
N SER A 353 26.44 -11.70 3.22
CA SER A 353 26.44 -13.15 2.91
C SER A 353 26.67 -14.06 4.13
N GLY A 354 26.71 -13.50 5.33
CA GLY A 354 27.02 -14.21 6.56
C GLY A 354 28.53 -14.34 6.80
N PRO A 355 28.93 -15.15 7.79
CA PRO A 355 28.08 -16.00 8.64
C PRO A 355 27.28 -15.22 9.70
N SER A 356 26.34 -15.89 10.35
CA SER A 356 25.79 -15.42 11.63
C SER A 356 26.69 -15.82 12.79
N ALA A 357 26.83 -14.92 13.76
CA ALA A 357 27.34 -15.23 15.09
C ALA A 357 26.20 -15.80 15.99
N GLY A 358 26.26 -15.54 17.29
CA GLY A 358 25.26 -16.04 18.25
C GLY A 358 23.88 -15.38 18.08
N LYS A 359 22.87 -16.00 18.69
CA LYS A 359 21.55 -15.38 18.88
C LYS A 359 21.62 -14.25 19.92
N TYR A 360 20.84 -13.21 19.73
CA TYR A 360 20.74 -12.10 20.69
C TYR A 360 20.13 -12.54 22.03
N ASN A 361 20.48 -11.84 23.12
CA ASN A 361 20.00 -12.16 24.46
C ASN A 361 18.71 -11.40 24.80
N CYS A 362 17.55 -11.91 24.39
CA CYS A 362 16.26 -11.25 24.62
C CYS A 362 15.94 -11.05 26.12
N ALA A 363 16.23 -12.06 26.95
CA ALA A 363 15.90 -12.03 28.38
C ALA A 363 16.84 -11.13 29.22
N GLY A 364 18.12 -11.02 28.81
CA GLY A 364 19.10 -10.16 29.48
C GLY A 364 19.22 -8.76 28.88
N GLY A 365 18.53 -8.49 27.77
CA GLY A 365 18.72 -7.29 26.96
C GLY A 365 19.69 -7.55 25.80
N ALA A 366 19.22 -7.35 24.57
CA ALA A 366 20.07 -7.46 23.39
C ALA A 366 21.16 -6.37 23.40
N ALA A 367 22.35 -6.73 22.93
CA ALA A 367 23.42 -5.76 22.71
C ALA A 367 23.18 -5.06 21.37
N ASN A 368 23.26 -3.74 21.36
CA ASN A 368 23.26 -2.96 20.13
C ASN A 368 24.67 -2.42 19.89
N ASN A 369 25.41 -3.13 19.04
CA ASN A 369 26.79 -2.88 18.65
C ASN A 369 26.94 -2.12 17.34
N SER A 370 25.84 -1.73 16.69
CA SER A 370 25.90 -0.89 15.49
C SER A 370 26.68 0.39 15.77
N PHE A 371 27.58 0.75 14.87
CA PHE A 371 28.30 2.02 14.92
C PHE A 371 27.36 3.23 14.80
N ARG A 372 26.10 3.01 14.38
CA ARG A 372 25.03 4.01 14.29
C ARG A 372 24.23 4.14 15.60
N ASN A 373 24.48 3.30 16.61
CA ASN A 373 23.81 3.39 17.91
C ASN A 373 24.30 4.61 18.70
N THR A 374 23.37 5.49 19.07
CA THR A 374 23.62 6.66 19.93
C THR A 374 23.04 6.50 21.33
N GLY A 375 22.43 5.35 21.61
CA GLY A 375 21.80 5.00 22.86
C GLY A 375 22.67 4.13 23.77
N GLN A 376 22.02 3.48 24.71
CA GLN A 376 22.61 2.44 25.55
C GLN A 376 23.08 1.25 24.71
N SER A 377 24.22 0.66 25.07
CA SER A 377 24.81 -0.51 24.39
C SER A 377 24.07 -1.81 24.68
N THR A 378 23.25 -1.84 25.73
CA THR A 378 22.44 -3.00 26.12
C THR A 378 21.03 -2.50 26.37
N LEU A 379 20.06 -3.09 25.69
CA LEU A 379 18.66 -2.69 25.78
C LEU A 379 17.98 -3.24 27.03
N PRO A 380 16.86 -2.66 27.47
CA PRO A 380 15.98 -3.33 28.41
C PRO A 380 15.57 -4.72 27.89
N PRO A 381 15.35 -5.71 28.77
CA PRO A 381 14.86 -7.03 28.37
C PRO A 381 13.60 -6.94 27.51
N ALA A 382 13.55 -7.79 26.47
CA ALA A 382 12.38 -7.87 25.59
C ALA A 382 11.19 -8.50 26.33
N LYS A 383 10.00 -7.96 26.09
CA LYS A 383 8.71 -8.52 26.50
C LYS A 383 8.13 -9.33 25.35
N SER A 384 7.38 -10.38 25.69
CA SER A 384 6.71 -11.20 24.70
C SER A 384 5.44 -10.51 24.19
N ALA A 385 5.10 -10.76 22.92
CA ALA A 385 3.85 -10.38 22.29
C ALA A 385 2.65 -10.87 23.10
N TRP A 386 1.53 -10.13 23.06
CA TRP A 386 0.28 -10.57 23.68
C TRP A 386 -0.41 -11.66 22.86
N ILE A 387 -0.57 -11.41 21.56
CA ILE A 387 -1.03 -12.39 20.58
C ILE A 387 -0.09 -12.31 19.38
N ARG A 388 0.74 -13.34 19.19
CA ARG A 388 1.44 -13.55 17.92
C ARG A 388 0.61 -14.43 16.99
N TYR A 389 0.72 -14.22 15.69
CA TYR A 389 0.13 -15.11 14.70
C TYR A 389 1.00 -15.21 13.44
N ALA A 390 0.64 -16.15 12.57
CA ALA A 390 1.49 -16.65 11.49
C ALA A 390 2.81 -17.27 12.00
N GLY A 391 3.84 -17.30 11.15
CA GLY A 391 5.10 -17.99 11.40
C GLY A 391 4.96 -19.50 11.62
N ASP A 392 6.06 -20.13 12.04
CA ASP A 392 6.15 -21.58 12.24
C ASP A 392 5.13 -22.13 13.25
N ALA A 393 4.69 -21.29 14.18
CA ALA A 393 3.77 -21.66 15.23
C ALA A 393 2.30 -21.37 14.89
N GLY A 394 2.04 -20.84 13.69
CA GLY A 394 0.71 -20.63 13.13
C GLY A 394 -0.11 -19.52 13.81
N SER A 395 -1.33 -19.35 13.31
CA SER A 395 -2.30 -18.38 13.83
C SER A 395 -3.26 -19.03 14.83
N PRO A 396 -3.87 -18.25 15.76
CA PRO A 396 -5.11 -18.67 16.40
C PRO A 396 -6.10 -19.21 15.35
N PRO A 397 -6.77 -20.36 15.57
CA PRO A 397 -7.65 -20.97 14.56
C PRO A 397 -8.71 -20.00 14.02
N GLU A 398 -9.23 -19.14 14.89
CA GLU A 398 -10.23 -18.14 14.56
C GLU A 398 -9.72 -17.09 13.57
N PHE A 399 -8.41 -16.84 13.50
CA PHE A 399 -7.82 -15.89 12.55
C PHE A 399 -7.68 -16.45 11.14
N GLY A 400 -7.85 -17.77 10.96
CA GLY A 400 -7.61 -18.44 9.69
C GLY A 400 -6.15 -18.34 9.22
N SER A 401 -5.96 -18.47 7.91
CA SER A 401 -4.67 -18.32 7.21
C SER A 401 -4.71 -17.13 6.24
N GLY A 402 -3.55 -16.68 5.77
CA GLY A 402 -3.43 -15.59 4.80
C GLY A 402 -2.50 -14.49 5.30
N SER A 403 -2.73 -13.27 4.79
CA SER A 403 -1.94 -12.06 5.03
C SER A 403 -1.55 -11.81 6.50
N GLU A 404 -0.46 -11.10 6.71
CA GLU A 404 0.12 -10.77 8.01
C GLU A 404 0.05 -9.25 8.22
N SER A 405 -1.13 -8.74 8.60
CA SER A 405 -1.40 -7.29 8.59
C SER A 405 -2.28 -6.81 9.75
N PRO A 406 -1.74 -6.77 10.98
CA PRO A 406 -2.48 -6.35 12.16
C PRO A 406 -2.68 -4.83 12.20
N MET A 407 -3.90 -4.39 12.51
CA MET A 407 -4.31 -2.98 12.51
C MET A 407 -4.70 -2.44 13.90
N GLY A 408 -4.37 -3.15 14.99
CA GLY A 408 -4.80 -2.73 16.32
C GLY A 408 -6.34 -2.68 16.46
N GLY A 409 -6.84 -1.69 17.18
CA GLY A 409 -8.28 -1.39 17.33
C GLY A 409 -8.71 -1.04 18.77
N PRO A 410 -9.98 -0.64 19.03
CA PRO A 410 -10.40 -0.11 20.32
C PRO A 410 -10.90 -1.19 21.31
N VAL A 411 -10.88 -0.87 22.60
CA VAL A 411 -11.61 -1.64 23.63
C VAL A 411 -13.00 -1.04 23.83
N TYR A 412 -14.05 -1.86 23.70
CA TYR A 412 -15.40 -1.39 23.99
C TYR A 412 -15.63 -1.20 25.49
N ARG A 413 -16.16 -0.05 25.88
CA ARG A 413 -16.53 0.27 27.26
C ARG A 413 -18.01 0.61 27.35
N TYR A 414 -18.79 -0.26 27.97
CA TYR A 414 -20.23 -0.07 28.10
C TYR A 414 -20.54 1.03 29.12
N ASP A 415 -21.27 2.06 28.70
CA ASP A 415 -21.84 3.07 29.60
C ASP A 415 -23.35 2.88 29.74
N ALA A 416 -23.78 2.52 30.95
CA ALA A 416 -25.19 2.38 31.28
C ALA A 416 -25.95 3.71 31.18
N ASN A 417 -25.29 4.84 31.41
CA ASN A 417 -25.88 6.18 31.40
C ASN A 417 -25.95 6.81 30.01
N LEU A 418 -25.25 6.24 29.03
CA LEU A 418 -25.30 6.71 27.66
C LEU A 418 -26.69 6.48 27.07
N ASN A 419 -27.42 7.56 26.80
CA ASN A 419 -28.73 7.51 26.15
C ASN A 419 -28.56 7.39 24.63
N SER A 420 -28.22 6.20 24.17
CA SER A 420 -28.09 5.85 22.76
C SER A 420 -28.77 4.51 22.49
N ALA A 421 -29.61 4.47 21.46
CA ALA A 421 -30.27 3.25 21.02
C ALA A 421 -29.35 2.32 20.21
N VAL A 422 -28.20 2.84 19.75
CA VAL A 422 -27.28 2.13 18.86
C VAL A 422 -26.01 1.62 19.56
N LYS A 423 -25.87 1.90 20.86
CA LYS A 423 -24.70 1.47 21.64
C LYS A 423 -24.64 -0.04 21.77
N PHE A 424 -23.44 -0.60 21.71
CA PHE A 424 -23.26 -2.05 21.84
C PHE A 424 -23.69 -2.58 23.22
N PRO A 425 -24.03 -3.88 23.32
CA PRO A 425 -24.53 -4.45 24.57
C PRO A 425 -23.44 -4.60 25.62
N GLN A 426 -23.84 -4.61 26.91
CA GLN A 426 -22.94 -4.81 28.06
C GLN A 426 -22.15 -6.13 27.99
N SER A 427 -22.64 -7.14 27.27
CA SER A 427 -21.94 -8.40 27.04
C SER A 427 -20.57 -8.22 26.35
N LEU A 428 -20.38 -7.14 25.60
CA LEU A 428 -19.13 -6.81 24.92
C LEU A 428 -18.20 -5.90 25.72
N ASP A 429 -18.62 -5.43 26.91
CA ASP A 429 -17.80 -4.56 27.75
C ASP A 429 -16.44 -5.20 28.07
N GLY A 430 -15.38 -4.45 27.79
CA GLY A 430 -13.98 -4.83 28.00
C GLY A 430 -13.37 -5.69 26.90
N ARG A 431 -14.09 -5.99 25.81
CA ARG A 431 -13.51 -6.70 24.66
C ARG A 431 -12.70 -5.77 23.78
N PHE A 432 -11.56 -6.26 23.31
CA PHE A 432 -10.71 -5.61 22.31
C PHE A 432 -11.22 -5.99 20.92
N PHE A 433 -11.51 -4.99 20.10
CA PHE A 433 -11.88 -5.16 18.71
C PHE A 433 -10.59 -5.07 17.91
N ALA A 434 -10.16 -6.21 17.37
CA ALA A 434 -8.94 -6.33 16.60
C ALA A 434 -9.29 -6.27 15.11
N GLY A 435 -8.68 -5.33 14.39
CA GLY A 435 -8.75 -5.24 12.92
C GLY A 435 -7.60 -5.95 12.23
N GLU A 436 -7.88 -6.58 11.09
CA GLU A 436 -6.88 -7.19 10.21
C GLU A 436 -7.14 -6.77 8.76
N TYR A 437 -6.13 -6.13 8.17
CA TYR A 437 -6.24 -5.45 6.87
C TYR A 437 -6.34 -6.43 5.70
N GLY A 438 -5.42 -7.40 5.59
CA GLY A 438 -5.31 -8.28 4.42
C GLY A 438 -6.30 -9.45 4.43
N ARG A 439 -6.63 -9.96 5.61
CA ARG A 439 -7.64 -10.99 5.89
C ARG A 439 -9.04 -10.42 6.09
N LYS A 440 -9.19 -9.09 6.13
CA LYS A 440 -10.47 -8.37 6.00
C LYS A 440 -11.47 -8.74 7.10
N TRP A 441 -11.05 -8.72 8.36
CA TRP A 441 -11.92 -9.03 9.47
C TRP A 441 -11.76 -8.07 10.65
N ILE A 442 -12.81 -8.01 11.46
CA ILE A 442 -12.80 -7.47 12.81
C ILE A 442 -13.14 -8.63 13.75
N LYS A 443 -12.41 -8.77 14.87
CA LYS A 443 -12.68 -9.80 15.89
C LYS A 443 -12.78 -9.19 17.28
N ALA A 444 -13.76 -9.64 18.06
CA ALA A 444 -13.96 -9.22 19.44
C ALA A 444 -13.27 -10.20 20.39
N ILE A 445 -12.13 -9.79 20.94
CA ILE A 445 -11.26 -10.61 21.79
C ILE A 445 -11.53 -10.30 23.27
N GLU A 446 -11.86 -11.34 24.04
CA GLU A 446 -11.94 -11.25 25.49
C GLU A 446 -10.55 -11.01 26.09
N VAL A 447 -10.45 -10.07 27.04
CA VAL A 447 -9.27 -9.91 27.89
C VAL A 447 -9.59 -10.51 29.26
N LYS A 448 -8.93 -11.62 29.61
CA LYS A 448 -9.15 -12.27 30.90
C LYS A 448 -8.68 -11.40 32.06
N ALA A 449 -9.10 -11.74 33.26
CA ALA A 449 -8.72 -11.02 34.48
C ALA A 449 -7.19 -10.99 34.73
N ASP A 450 -6.45 -11.98 34.24
CA ASP A 450 -4.97 -12.02 34.30
C ASP A 450 -4.30 -11.25 33.14
N GLY A 451 -5.09 -10.70 32.22
CA GLY A 451 -4.63 -9.96 31.06
C GLY A 451 -4.31 -10.83 29.84
N SER A 452 -4.42 -12.15 29.92
CA SER A 452 -4.23 -13.05 28.76
C SER A 452 -5.42 -12.98 27.78
N PRO A 453 -5.23 -13.33 26.49
CA PRO A 453 -6.34 -13.41 25.56
C PRO A 453 -7.31 -14.55 25.94
N GLY A 454 -8.60 -14.29 25.80
CA GLY A 454 -9.69 -15.24 26.00
C GLY A 454 -10.37 -15.60 24.71
N VAL A 455 -11.70 -15.74 24.76
CA VAL A 455 -12.49 -16.12 23.58
C VAL A 455 -12.35 -15.07 22.48
N ILE A 456 -12.03 -15.53 21.26
CA ILE A 456 -11.95 -14.73 20.04
C ILE A 456 -13.25 -14.96 19.26
N GLU A 457 -13.99 -13.90 18.97
CA GLU A 457 -15.27 -13.97 18.28
C GLU A 457 -15.25 -13.18 16.98
N ASP A 458 -15.89 -13.72 15.95
CA ASP A 458 -16.14 -12.97 14.73
C ASP A 458 -17.07 -11.80 15.02
N PHE A 459 -16.70 -10.63 14.52
CA PHE A 459 -17.57 -9.46 14.49
C PHE A 459 -18.17 -9.30 13.08
N PRO A 460 -19.46 -8.95 12.93
CA PRO A 460 -20.11 -8.86 11.63
C PRO A 460 -19.61 -7.67 10.80
N TRP A 461 -18.48 -7.89 10.13
CA TRP A 461 -17.85 -6.98 9.18
C TRP A 461 -18.03 -7.49 7.75
N THR A 462 -18.58 -6.67 6.86
CA THR A 462 -18.73 -6.99 5.43
C THR A 462 -17.99 -6.01 4.51
N GLY A 463 -17.15 -5.13 5.06
CA GLY A 463 -16.31 -4.25 4.25
C GLY A 463 -15.06 -4.97 3.75
N THR A 464 -14.08 -4.20 3.29
CA THR A 464 -12.83 -4.73 2.73
C THR A 464 -11.70 -4.63 3.75
N GLN A 465 -10.74 -3.73 3.54
CA GLN A 465 -9.50 -3.65 4.30
C GLN A 465 -9.65 -2.63 5.45
N VAL A 466 -9.76 -3.12 6.68
CA VAL A 466 -9.89 -2.27 7.87
C VAL A 466 -8.62 -1.43 8.02
N MET A 467 -8.75 -0.11 7.97
CA MET A 467 -7.62 0.82 8.05
C MET A 467 -7.49 1.45 9.43
N ASP A 468 -8.62 1.84 10.03
CA ASP A 468 -8.68 2.43 11.36
C ASP A 468 -10.10 2.24 11.94
N GLU A 469 -10.22 2.22 13.26
CA GLU A 469 -11.51 2.07 13.94
C GLU A 469 -11.56 2.73 15.32
N ALA A 470 -12.71 3.32 15.66
CA ALA A 470 -12.93 3.95 16.96
C ALA A 470 -14.39 3.88 17.41
N PHE A 471 -14.62 3.74 18.72
CA PHE A 471 -15.97 3.91 19.28
C PHE A 471 -16.31 5.39 19.40
N GLY A 472 -17.46 5.78 18.85
CA GLY A 472 -17.99 7.14 18.94
C GLY A 472 -18.70 7.45 20.26
N PRO A 473 -19.08 8.72 20.49
CA PRO A 473 -19.78 9.15 21.70
C PRO A 473 -21.20 8.57 21.83
N ASP A 474 -21.74 7.96 20.77
CA ASP A 474 -23.00 7.23 20.72
C ASP A 474 -22.85 5.73 21.02
N GLY A 475 -21.63 5.25 21.26
CA GLY A 475 -21.34 3.85 21.56
C GLY A 475 -21.41 2.91 20.35
N ALA A 476 -21.45 3.47 19.13
CA ALA A 476 -21.31 2.77 17.86
C ALA A 476 -19.83 2.67 17.47
N LEU A 477 -19.46 1.65 16.69
CA LEU A 477 -18.10 1.47 16.17
C LEU A 477 -17.99 2.17 14.80
N TYR A 478 -17.04 3.07 14.64
CA TYR A 478 -16.74 3.72 13.36
C TYR A 478 -15.54 3.02 12.75
N VAL A 479 -15.61 2.68 11.47
CA VAL A 479 -14.57 1.93 10.77
C VAL A 479 -14.24 2.62 9.46
N LEU A 480 -12.97 2.95 9.28
CA LEU A 480 -12.41 3.43 8.03
C LEU A 480 -11.93 2.22 7.21
N ASP A 481 -12.50 2.05 6.03
CA ASP A 481 -12.22 0.98 5.09
C ASP A 481 -11.36 1.54 3.95
N TYR A 482 -10.17 0.97 3.77
CA TYR A 482 -9.23 1.39 2.72
C TYR A 482 -9.70 1.01 1.30
N GLY A 483 -10.67 0.10 1.17
CA GLY A 483 -11.10 -0.39 -0.13
C GLY A 483 -10.14 -1.44 -0.70
N THR A 484 -10.12 -1.56 -2.02
CA THR A 484 -9.20 -2.43 -2.78
C THR A 484 -8.55 -1.68 -3.95
N GLY A 485 -8.50 -0.34 -3.86
CA GLY A 485 -8.08 0.51 -4.98
C GLY A 485 -9.09 0.56 -6.15
N ALA A 486 -10.33 0.06 -5.96
CA ALA A 486 -11.39 0.04 -6.97
C ALA A 486 -12.47 1.10 -6.72
N ASN A 487 -12.09 2.23 -6.11
CA ASN A 487 -13.01 3.30 -5.71
C ASN A 487 -14.11 2.83 -4.74
N ASN A 488 -13.80 1.84 -3.90
CA ASN A 488 -14.70 1.18 -2.94
C ASN A 488 -14.29 1.40 -1.47
N GLN A 489 -13.31 2.27 -1.20
CA GLN A 489 -13.03 2.74 0.15
C GLN A 489 -14.26 3.40 0.75
N ALA A 490 -14.42 3.32 2.07
CA ALA A 490 -15.61 3.83 2.74
C ALA A 490 -15.36 4.19 4.19
N LEU A 491 -16.22 5.03 4.74
CA LEU A 491 -16.35 5.24 6.17
C LEU A 491 -17.69 4.64 6.62
N TYR A 492 -17.65 3.73 7.59
CA TYR A 492 -18.83 3.09 8.15
C TYR A 492 -19.03 3.48 9.62
N ARG A 493 -20.31 3.49 10.03
CA ARG A 493 -20.74 3.44 11.44
C ARG A 493 -21.52 2.16 11.66
N ILE A 494 -21.07 1.34 12.59
CA ILE A 494 -21.68 0.05 12.94
C ILE A 494 -22.52 0.23 14.19
N GLU A 495 -23.83 0.03 14.04
CA GLU A 495 -24.85 0.25 15.06
C GLU A 495 -25.35 -1.09 15.61
N TYR A 496 -25.60 -1.17 16.92
CA TYR A 496 -26.30 -2.31 17.52
C TYR A 496 -27.79 -2.01 17.65
N LEU A 497 -28.62 -2.92 17.14
CA LEU A 497 -30.06 -2.73 17.00
C LEU A 497 -30.89 -3.75 17.79
N ALA A 498 -30.27 -4.81 18.31
CA ALA A 498 -30.95 -5.88 19.07
C ALA A 498 -32.18 -6.46 18.33
N GLY A 499 -32.08 -6.62 17.00
CA GLY A 499 -33.17 -7.10 16.15
C GLY A 499 -34.31 -6.10 15.91
N SER A 500 -34.12 -4.80 16.21
CA SER A 500 -35.07 -3.75 15.83
C SER A 500 -35.07 -3.48 14.32
N ASN A 501 -36.04 -2.68 13.87
CA ASN A 501 -36.08 -2.16 12.50
C ASN A 501 -34.74 -1.49 12.13
N ARG A 502 -34.22 -1.76 10.93
CA ARG A 502 -32.91 -1.26 10.48
C ARG A 502 -33.07 0.02 9.68
N ASN A 503 -32.07 0.89 9.72
CA ASN A 503 -32.04 2.07 8.88
C ASN A 503 -32.09 1.64 7.40
N PRO A 504 -32.81 2.35 6.52
CA PRO A 504 -32.66 2.19 5.08
C PRO A 504 -31.21 2.34 4.64
N ILE A 505 -30.82 1.63 3.58
CA ILE A 505 -29.54 1.82 2.89
C ILE A 505 -29.81 2.74 1.70
N ALA A 506 -29.25 3.94 1.73
CA ALA A 506 -29.30 4.86 0.60
C ALA A 506 -28.19 4.54 -0.41
N LYS A 507 -28.50 4.64 -1.71
CA LYS A 507 -27.51 4.67 -2.78
C LYS A 507 -27.84 5.79 -3.74
N ALA A 508 -26.92 6.74 -3.85
CA ALA A 508 -26.99 7.87 -4.76
C ALA A 508 -26.03 7.66 -5.94
N ALA A 509 -26.47 8.02 -7.14
CA ALA A 509 -25.63 8.09 -8.32
C ALA A 509 -26.01 9.30 -9.18
N ALA A 510 -25.07 9.76 -10.00
CA ALA A 510 -25.27 10.81 -10.99
C ALA A 510 -24.72 10.36 -12.35
N ASP A 511 -25.33 10.82 -13.44
CA ASP A 511 -24.83 10.59 -14.80
C ASP A 511 -23.50 11.31 -15.07
N LYS A 512 -23.27 12.42 -14.38
CA LYS A 512 -22.00 13.17 -14.36
C LYS A 512 -21.86 13.98 -13.07
N VAL A 513 -20.62 14.20 -12.69
CA VAL A 513 -20.23 14.91 -11.45
C VAL A 513 -19.49 16.22 -11.71
N SER A 514 -19.26 16.57 -12.97
CA SER A 514 -18.62 17.83 -13.34
C SER A 514 -19.08 18.33 -14.72
N GLY A 515 -18.95 19.63 -14.96
CA GLY A 515 -19.11 20.23 -16.28
C GLY A 515 -19.36 21.74 -16.24
N GLY A 516 -19.27 22.39 -17.41
CA GLY A 516 -19.58 23.82 -17.57
C GLY A 516 -21.02 24.19 -17.17
N VAL A 517 -21.23 25.47 -16.84
CA VAL A 517 -22.56 26.02 -16.54
C VAL A 517 -23.33 26.39 -17.82
N PRO A 518 -24.65 26.12 -17.91
CA PRO A 518 -25.45 25.37 -16.94
C PRO A 518 -25.18 23.86 -16.99
N LEU A 519 -25.02 23.23 -15.82
CA LEU A 519 -24.78 21.81 -15.68
C LEU A 519 -26.07 21.09 -15.25
N THR A 520 -26.76 20.43 -16.18
CA THR A 520 -27.91 19.58 -15.87
C THR A 520 -27.47 18.16 -15.55
N VAL A 521 -27.74 17.68 -14.33
CA VAL A 521 -27.40 16.35 -13.82
C VAL A 521 -28.67 15.52 -13.65
N ALA A 522 -28.62 14.25 -14.04
CA ALA A 522 -29.64 13.25 -13.75
C ALA A 522 -29.20 12.40 -12.55
N PHE A 523 -29.95 12.49 -11.46
CA PHE A 523 -29.71 11.75 -10.23
C PHE A 523 -30.50 10.45 -10.20
N SER A 524 -29.95 9.45 -9.55
CA SER A 524 -30.55 8.12 -9.40
C SER A 524 -30.45 7.63 -7.96
N SER A 525 -31.55 7.06 -7.46
CA SER A 525 -31.59 6.36 -6.17
C SER A 525 -31.45 4.84 -6.32
N ALA A 526 -31.05 4.35 -7.50
CA ALA A 526 -31.00 2.93 -7.81
C ALA A 526 -30.08 2.16 -6.84
N GLY A 527 -30.60 1.05 -6.31
CA GLY A 527 -29.90 0.23 -5.32
C GLY A 527 -30.12 0.67 -3.87
N SER A 528 -30.88 1.74 -3.61
CA SER A 528 -31.37 2.03 -2.27
C SER A 528 -32.38 0.96 -1.84
N SER A 529 -32.33 0.52 -0.59
CA SER A 529 -33.17 -0.56 -0.09
C SER A 529 -33.43 -0.45 1.40
N ASP A 530 -34.61 -0.89 1.82
CA ASP A 530 -34.93 -1.17 3.22
C ASP A 530 -34.51 -2.62 3.57
N PRO A 531 -33.75 -2.87 4.64
CA PRO A 531 -33.33 -4.22 5.00
C PRO A 531 -34.48 -5.18 5.33
N GLU A 532 -35.66 -4.66 5.70
CA GLU A 532 -36.90 -5.42 5.91
C GLU A 532 -37.78 -5.51 4.64
N GLY A 533 -37.32 -4.94 3.51
CA GLY A 533 -38.03 -4.97 2.22
C GLY A 533 -39.22 -4.01 2.13
N LYS A 534 -39.31 -3.02 3.01
CA LYS A 534 -40.38 -2.02 3.02
C LYS A 534 -40.20 -0.96 1.93
N SER A 535 -41.29 -0.28 1.59
CA SER A 535 -41.29 0.81 0.62
C SER A 535 -40.60 2.06 1.18
N LEU A 536 -39.73 2.68 0.39
CA LEU A 536 -39.01 3.89 0.76
C LEU A 536 -39.67 5.15 0.19
N THR A 537 -39.53 6.25 0.92
CA THR A 537 -39.73 7.62 0.41
C THR A 537 -38.39 8.30 0.19
N TYR A 538 -38.34 9.27 -0.72
CA TYR A 538 -37.10 9.90 -1.18
C TYR A 538 -37.15 11.41 -0.95
N ALA A 539 -36.01 11.98 -0.53
CA ALA A 539 -35.78 13.42 -0.48
C ALA A 539 -34.35 13.70 -0.94
N TRP A 540 -34.21 14.53 -1.96
CA TRP A 540 -32.94 15.05 -2.45
C TRP A 540 -32.77 16.49 -1.99
N ASP A 541 -31.61 16.80 -1.42
CA ASP A 541 -31.06 18.15 -1.29
C ASP A 541 -29.94 18.27 -2.32
N PHE A 542 -29.99 19.27 -3.20
CA PHE A 542 -28.97 19.46 -4.23
C PHE A 542 -27.77 20.28 -3.75
N GLY A 543 -27.77 20.75 -2.50
CA GLY A 543 -26.67 21.51 -1.92
C GLY A 543 -26.62 22.98 -2.34
N ASP A 544 -27.60 23.46 -3.10
CA ASP A 544 -27.75 24.86 -3.54
C ASP A 544 -28.98 25.55 -2.91
N GLY A 545 -29.59 24.90 -1.90
CA GLY A 545 -30.82 25.35 -1.25
C GLY A 545 -32.10 24.87 -1.94
N THR A 546 -32.00 24.08 -3.01
CA THR A 546 -33.14 23.44 -3.69
C THR A 546 -33.14 21.93 -3.47
N GLY A 547 -34.28 21.28 -3.75
CA GLY A 547 -34.45 19.84 -3.54
C GLY A 547 -35.61 19.21 -4.30
N SER A 548 -35.78 17.90 -4.15
CA SER A 548 -36.83 17.11 -4.82
C SER A 548 -37.28 15.92 -4.00
N THR A 549 -38.52 15.44 -4.18
CA THR A 549 -39.02 14.19 -3.58
C THR A 549 -39.15 13.04 -4.59
N SER A 550 -38.77 13.27 -5.85
CA SER A 550 -38.72 12.22 -6.87
C SER A 550 -37.56 11.28 -6.59
N ALA A 551 -37.72 9.98 -6.84
CA ALA A 551 -36.65 8.99 -6.67
C ALA A 551 -35.43 9.30 -7.56
N ASN A 552 -35.68 9.62 -8.84
CA ASN A 552 -34.65 9.91 -9.85
C ASN A 552 -34.90 11.30 -10.49
N PRO A 553 -34.58 12.41 -9.80
CA PRO A 553 -34.79 13.75 -10.32
C PRO A 553 -33.71 14.17 -11.31
N SER A 554 -34.00 15.21 -12.10
CA SER A 554 -32.98 15.97 -12.81
C SER A 554 -32.91 17.38 -12.23
N HIS A 555 -31.70 17.91 -12.08
CA HIS A 555 -31.44 19.25 -11.53
C HIS A 555 -30.39 19.99 -12.36
N THR A 556 -30.51 21.31 -12.44
CA THR A 556 -29.61 22.15 -13.24
C THR A 556 -28.90 23.18 -12.36
N TYR A 557 -27.59 23.01 -12.21
CA TYR A 557 -26.72 24.01 -11.57
C TYR A 557 -26.41 25.13 -12.57
N THR A 558 -26.74 26.36 -12.20
CA THR A 558 -26.53 27.55 -13.05
C THR A 558 -25.38 28.44 -12.56
N VAL A 559 -24.88 28.17 -11.36
CA VAL A 559 -23.80 28.92 -10.71
C VAL A 559 -22.57 28.02 -10.59
N LYS A 560 -21.39 28.58 -10.85
CA LYS A 560 -20.13 27.87 -10.66
C LYS A 560 -19.90 27.56 -9.17
N GLY A 561 -19.50 26.34 -8.85
CA GLY A 561 -19.22 25.91 -7.48
C GLY A 561 -19.22 24.39 -7.32
N THR A 562 -18.76 23.92 -6.16
CA THR A 562 -18.88 22.51 -5.76
C THR A 562 -20.09 22.36 -4.84
N PHE A 563 -20.96 21.43 -5.19
CA PHE A 563 -22.19 21.11 -4.48
C PHE A 563 -22.12 19.69 -3.94
N HIS A 564 -22.87 19.42 -2.89
CA HIS A 564 -22.94 18.10 -2.25
C HIS A 564 -24.37 17.58 -2.27
N PRO A 565 -24.84 16.97 -3.37
CA PRO A 565 -26.19 16.46 -3.45
C PRO A 565 -26.35 15.27 -2.51
N THR A 566 -27.37 15.30 -1.66
CA THR A 566 -27.64 14.28 -0.65
C THR A 566 -29.01 13.66 -0.90
N LEU A 567 -29.03 12.35 -1.10
CA LEU A 567 -30.23 11.54 -1.07
C LEU A 567 -30.49 11.10 0.38
N THR A 568 -31.69 11.40 0.89
CA THR A 568 -32.26 10.79 2.08
C THR A 568 -33.37 9.84 1.66
N VAL A 569 -33.26 8.57 2.05
CA VAL A 569 -34.35 7.60 1.97
C VAL A 569 -34.94 7.36 3.35
N LYS A 570 -36.26 7.16 3.41
CA LYS A 570 -36.98 6.98 4.67
C LYS A 570 -37.99 5.84 4.58
N ASP A 571 -37.98 4.97 5.58
CA ASP A 571 -38.93 3.87 5.72
C ASP A 571 -40.28 4.31 6.35
N PRO A 572 -41.29 3.42 6.42
CA PRO A 572 -42.58 3.73 7.03
C PRO A 572 -42.52 4.01 8.55
N GLU A 573 -41.54 3.48 9.26
CA GLU A 573 -41.33 3.66 10.70
C GLU A 573 -40.59 4.95 11.05
N GLY A 574 -40.02 5.60 10.05
CA GLY A 574 -39.38 6.90 10.12
C GLY A 574 -37.86 6.89 10.22
N LEU A 575 -37.22 5.72 10.10
CA LEU A 575 -35.77 5.62 10.01
C LEU A 575 -35.29 6.09 8.65
N THR A 576 -34.06 6.60 8.62
CA THR A 576 -33.49 7.22 7.42
C THR A 576 -32.11 6.68 7.11
N GLY A 577 -31.83 6.53 5.82
CA GLY A 577 -30.48 6.36 5.27
C GLY A 577 -30.11 7.54 4.38
N THR A 578 -28.84 7.91 4.34
CA THR A 578 -28.34 9.01 3.52
C THR A 578 -27.18 8.56 2.63
N ALA A 579 -27.09 9.14 1.43
CA ALA A 579 -25.95 8.98 0.52
C ALA A 579 -25.69 10.31 -0.18
N SER A 580 -24.42 10.72 -0.22
CA SER A 580 -24.01 12.01 -0.78
C SER A 580 -23.11 11.83 -2.01
N LEU A 581 -23.09 12.85 -2.86
CA LEU A 581 -22.24 12.95 -4.05
C LEU A 581 -21.48 14.27 -3.98
N VAL A 582 -20.44 14.42 -4.81
CA VAL A 582 -19.77 15.70 -5.05
C VAL A 582 -20.02 16.09 -6.50
N VAL A 583 -20.56 17.28 -6.74
CA VAL A 583 -20.82 17.81 -8.09
C VAL A 583 -20.14 19.16 -8.27
N THR A 584 -19.22 19.27 -9.23
CA THR A 584 -18.53 20.52 -9.57
C THR A 584 -19.15 21.17 -10.80
N SER A 585 -19.87 22.27 -10.62
CA SER A 585 -20.45 23.05 -11.71
C SER A 585 -19.53 24.20 -12.11
N GLY A 586 -19.38 24.41 -13.42
CA GLY A 586 -18.57 25.49 -13.98
C GLY A 586 -17.17 25.10 -14.43
N ASN A 587 -16.82 23.82 -14.30
CA ASN A 587 -15.56 23.21 -14.74
C ASN A 587 -15.79 21.72 -15.05
N THR A 588 -15.16 21.19 -16.10
CA THR A 588 -15.27 19.78 -16.52
C THR A 588 -14.02 19.02 -16.13
N ALA A 589 -14.14 17.85 -15.51
CA ALA A 589 -12.97 17.02 -15.21
C ALA A 589 -12.16 16.75 -16.50
N PRO A 590 -10.82 16.77 -16.42
CA PRO A 590 -9.98 16.58 -17.60
C PRO A 590 -10.15 15.18 -18.17
N THR A 591 -9.88 15.00 -19.46
CA THR A 591 -9.72 13.67 -20.06
C THR A 591 -8.24 13.33 -20.08
N VAL A 592 -7.87 12.17 -19.53
CA VAL A 592 -6.51 11.62 -19.56
C VAL A 592 -6.55 10.26 -20.24
N THR A 593 -5.60 9.98 -21.11
CA THR A 593 -5.47 8.70 -21.80
C THR A 593 -4.02 8.29 -21.86
N LEU A 594 -3.69 7.22 -21.16
CA LEU A 594 -2.41 6.53 -21.28
C LEU A 594 -2.45 5.68 -22.55
N GLN A 595 -1.76 6.14 -23.60
CA GLN A 595 -1.71 5.48 -24.91
C GLN A 595 -0.68 4.34 -24.93
N SER A 596 0.43 4.54 -24.23
CA SER A 596 1.44 3.51 -23.97
C SER A 596 2.01 3.70 -22.55
N PRO A 597 2.39 2.62 -21.84
CA PRO A 597 2.19 1.22 -22.20
C PRO A 597 0.70 0.85 -22.31
N THR A 598 0.40 -0.13 -23.15
CA THR A 598 -0.99 -0.59 -23.35
C THR A 598 -1.42 -1.54 -22.23
N ASP A 599 -2.71 -1.58 -21.91
CA ASP A 599 -3.25 -2.48 -20.89
C ASP A 599 -3.08 -3.95 -21.31
N GLY A 600 -2.30 -4.70 -20.54
CA GLY A 600 -1.85 -6.07 -20.82
C GLY A 600 -0.44 -6.18 -21.43
N GLN A 601 0.29 -5.08 -21.64
CA GLN A 601 1.61 -5.11 -22.26
C GLN A 601 2.61 -5.97 -21.47
N LEU A 602 3.36 -6.82 -22.18
CA LEU A 602 4.40 -7.66 -21.59
C LEU A 602 5.62 -6.81 -21.16
N PHE A 603 6.10 -7.04 -19.93
CA PHE A 603 7.31 -6.42 -19.38
C PHE A 603 8.12 -7.43 -18.55
N SER A 604 9.32 -7.02 -18.15
CA SER A 604 10.15 -7.71 -17.15
C SER A 604 10.66 -6.68 -16.16
N PHE A 605 10.85 -7.10 -14.91
CA PHE A 605 11.54 -6.29 -13.93
C PHE A 605 12.95 -5.94 -14.41
N GLY A 606 13.37 -4.69 -14.19
CA GLY A 606 14.56 -4.10 -14.80
C GLY A 606 14.35 -3.50 -16.21
N ASP A 607 13.18 -3.66 -16.83
CA ASP A 607 12.88 -2.99 -18.11
C ASP A 607 12.74 -1.47 -17.90
N THR A 608 13.19 -0.69 -18.88
CA THR A 608 12.76 0.70 -19.04
C THR A 608 11.55 0.76 -19.96
N VAL A 609 10.40 1.09 -19.41
CA VAL A 609 9.12 1.12 -20.12
C VAL A 609 8.82 2.56 -20.56
N PRO A 610 8.70 2.82 -21.87
CA PRO A 610 8.27 4.13 -22.36
C PRO A 610 6.77 4.34 -22.10
N PHE A 611 6.39 5.60 -21.90
CA PHE A 611 4.99 5.99 -21.81
C PHE A 611 4.66 7.17 -22.73
N GLN A 612 3.38 7.23 -23.13
CA GLN A 612 2.80 8.35 -23.86
C GLN A 612 1.38 8.58 -23.34
N VAL A 613 1.09 9.83 -22.98
CA VAL A 613 -0.17 10.29 -22.41
C VAL A 613 -0.71 11.42 -23.27
N THR A 614 -2.00 11.36 -23.59
CA THR A 614 -2.75 12.51 -24.07
C THR A 614 -3.67 13.00 -22.96
N ALA A 615 -3.72 14.31 -22.78
CA ALA A 615 -4.62 14.95 -21.84
C ALA A 615 -5.28 16.17 -22.49
N SER A 616 -6.55 16.40 -22.17
CA SER A 616 -7.31 17.56 -22.65
C SER A 616 -8.27 18.05 -21.59
N ASP A 617 -8.39 19.36 -21.48
CA ASP A 617 -9.33 20.02 -20.58
C ASP A 617 -10.15 21.06 -21.37
N PRO A 618 -11.50 21.00 -21.35
CA PRO A 618 -12.32 21.93 -22.13
C PRO A 618 -12.20 23.39 -21.69
N GLU A 619 -11.88 23.66 -20.43
CA GLU A 619 -11.85 25.00 -19.84
C GLU A 619 -10.43 25.60 -19.72
N ASP A 620 -9.40 24.76 -19.57
CA ASP A 620 -8.01 25.18 -19.30
C ASP A 620 -7.12 25.26 -20.56
N GLY A 621 -7.65 24.94 -21.74
CA GLY A 621 -6.91 25.03 -23.01
C GLY A 621 -5.86 23.92 -23.19
N THR A 622 -4.68 24.27 -23.70
CA THR A 622 -3.60 23.28 -23.90
C THR A 622 -3.08 22.78 -22.56
N VAL A 623 -3.14 21.47 -22.32
CA VAL A 623 -2.62 20.85 -21.11
C VAL A 623 -1.12 21.07 -20.97
N ASP A 624 -0.70 21.52 -19.79
CA ASP A 624 0.70 21.61 -19.40
C ASP A 624 1.23 20.22 -19.05
N CYS A 625 1.96 19.61 -20.00
CA CYS A 625 2.54 18.29 -19.83
C CYS A 625 3.47 18.15 -18.62
N SER A 626 4.02 19.24 -18.07
CA SER A 626 4.83 19.17 -16.84
C SER A 626 4.01 18.82 -15.59
N LYS A 627 2.68 18.94 -15.66
CA LYS A 627 1.74 18.59 -14.58
C LYS A 627 1.09 17.23 -14.75
N VAL A 628 1.23 16.59 -15.91
CA VAL A 628 0.82 15.20 -16.11
C VAL A 628 1.81 14.33 -15.35
N LYS A 629 1.33 13.59 -14.36
CA LYS A 629 2.18 12.64 -13.63
C LYS A 629 1.92 11.24 -14.16
N VAL A 630 2.99 10.45 -14.24
CA VAL A 630 2.93 9.04 -14.57
C VAL A 630 3.64 8.28 -13.47
N THR A 631 2.87 7.43 -12.81
CA THR A 631 3.31 6.66 -11.65
C THR A 631 3.42 5.19 -12.05
N TYR A 632 4.55 4.58 -11.74
CA TYR A 632 4.66 3.12 -11.73
C TYR A 632 4.28 2.61 -10.33
N LEU A 633 3.30 1.74 -10.30
CA LEU A 633 2.92 0.98 -9.12
C LEU A 633 3.26 -0.50 -9.33
N LEU A 634 3.79 -1.12 -8.29
CA LEU A 634 3.93 -2.56 -8.21
C LEU A 634 2.64 -3.12 -7.62
N GLY A 635 1.93 -3.91 -8.43
CA GLY A 635 0.79 -4.69 -7.95
C GLY A 635 1.25 -6.04 -7.45
N HIS A 636 0.73 -6.45 -6.30
CA HIS A 636 0.81 -7.84 -5.85
C HIS A 636 -0.48 -8.26 -5.17
N ASP A 637 -0.89 -9.48 -5.49
CA ASP A 637 -2.18 -10.07 -5.11
C ASP A 637 -3.38 -9.15 -5.41
N GLN A 638 -3.86 -8.42 -4.40
CA GLN A 638 -5.07 -7.61 -4.43
C GLN A 638 -4.83 -6.10 -4.28
N HIS A 639 -3.57 -5.65 -4.17
CA HIS A 639 -3.25 -4.23 -3.95
C HIS A 639 -2.00 -3.79 -4.73
N ARG A 640 -1.67 -2.51 -4.61
CA ARG A 640 -0.60 -1.85 -5.38
C ARG A 640 0.14 -0.87 -4.48
N HIS A 641 1.45 -0.82 -4.61
CA HIS A 641 2.30 0.20 -4.00
C HIS A 641 2.83 1.12 -5.07
N GLN A 642 2.75 2.43 -4.86
CA GLN A 642 3.50 3.38 -5.68
C GLN A 642 4.99 3.16 -5.41
N ILE A 643 5.77 2.96 -6.49
CA ILE A 643 7.21 2.74 -6.40
C ILE A 643 7.96 3.97 -6.89
N THR A 644 7.61 4.46 -8.08
CA THR A 644 8.28 5.63 -8.66
C THR A 644 7.33 6.41 -9.53
N GLN A 645 7.66 7.68 -9.78
CA GLN A 645 6.85 8.56 -10.60
C GLN A 645 7.73 9.51 -11.40
N THR A 646 7.18 10.00 -12.50
CA THR A 646 7.76 11.11 -13.26
C THR A 646 6.64 12.02 -13.76
N SER A 647 7.00 13.12 -14.42
CA SER A 647 6.04 14.03 -15.02
C SER A 647 6.35 14.27 -16.49
N GLY A 648 5.31 14.39 -17.30
CA GLY A 648 5.41 14.52 -18.76
C GLY A 648 4.26 13.84 -19.49
N CYS A 649 3.94 14.31 -20.70
CA CYS A 649 3.06 13.59 -21.62
C CYS A 649 3.79 12.47 -22.38
N SER A 650 5.12 12.39 -22.29
CA SER A 650 5.93 11.34 -22.88
C SER A 650 7.22 11.16 -22.09
N GLY A 651 7.73 9.94 -22.01
CA GLY A 651 8.99 9.66 -21.33
C GLY A 651 9.19 8.16 -21.15
N SER A 652 9.97 7.78 -20.15
CA SER A 652 10.10 6.39 -19.72
C SER A 652 10.30 6.27 -18.23
N ILE A 653 9.88 5.16 -17.66
CA ILE A 653 10.12 4.79 -16.27
C ILE A 653 10.96 3.51 -16.27
N ALA A 654 12.04 3.51 -15.49
CA ALA A 654 12.78 2.29 -15.20
C ALA A 654 11.99 1.50 -14.17
N VAL A 655 11.50 0.32 -14.55
CA VAL A 655 10.88 -0.62 -13.62
C VAL A 655 12.01 -1.26 -12.82
N PRO A 656 12.03 -1.12 -11.49
CA PRO A 656 13.08 -1.71 -10.67
C PRO A 656 13.18 -3.23 -10.89
N ALA A 657 14.36 -3.79 -10.63
CA ALA A 657 14.46 -5.24 -10.48
C ALA A 657 13.68 -5.61 -9.22
N ASP A 658 12.75 -6.56 -9.32
CA ASP A 658 12.09 -7.08 -8.14
C ASP A 658 13.08 -7.97 -7.38
N GLY A 659 13.41 -7.56 -6.17
CA GLY A 659 14.16 -8.34 -5.19
C GLY A 659 13.48 -8.34 -3.83
N GLU A 660 12.26 -7.82 -3.76
CA GLU A 660 11.56 -7.48 -2.52
C GLU A 660 10.50 -8.52 -2.15
N HIS A 661 9.96 -9.22 -3.16
CA HIS A 661 8.88 -10.20 -2.99
C HIS A 661 9.40 -11.64 -2.96
N ASP A 662 8.72 -12.49 -2.21
CA ASP A 662 9.01 -13.91 -2.23
C ASP A 662 8.67 -14.52 -3.60
N SER A 663 9.29 -15.66 -3.92
CA SER A 663 9.14 -16.28 -5.23
C SER A 663 7.71 -16.74 -5.55
N ALA A 664 6.80 -16.86 -4.57
CA ALA A 664 5.40 -17.26 -4.75
C ALA A 664 4.45 -16.06 -4.95
N ALA A 665 4.95 -14.83 -4.89
CA ALA A 665 4.11 -13.64 -4.97
C ALA A 665 3.59 -13.39 -6.40
N ASN A 666 2.29 -13.12 -6.55
CA ASN A 666 1.69 -12.75 -7.83
C ASN A 666 1.90 -11.27 -8.14
N ILE A 667 3.06 -10.95 -8.72
CA ILE A 667 3.49 -9.58 -9.01
C ILE A 667 3.16 -9.14 -10.44
N TYR A 668 2.81 -7.86 -10.61
CA TYR A 668 2.53 -7.24 -11.91
C TYR A 668 2.79 -5.73 -11.89
N GLY A 669 3.05 -5.15 -13.06
CA GLY A 669 3.31 -3.71 -13.18
C GLY A 669 2.03 -2.92 -13.42
N VAL A 670 1.95 -1.69 -12.94
CA VAL A 670 0.83 -0.79 -13.20
C VAL A 670 1.39 0.58 -13.53
N PHE A 671 0.94 1.16 -14.64
CA PHE A 671 1.17 2.57 -14.94
C PHE A 671 -0.12 3.32 -14.71
N ASP A 672 -0.07 4.39 -13.93
CA ASP A 672 -1.19 5.30 -13.72
C ASP A 672 -0.79 6.71 -14.18
N ALA A 673 -1.49 7.23 -15.19
CA ALA A 673 -1.34 8.60 -15.63
C ALA A 673 -2.44 9.46 -15.03
N GLU A 674 -2.06 10.53 -14.33
CA GLU A 674 -3.00 11.48 -13.73
C GLU A 674 -2.76 12.91 -14.21
N TYR A 675 -3.84 13.68 -14.30
CA TYR A 675 -3.80 15.13 -14.46
C TYR A 675 -4.89 15.78 -13.61
N THR A 676 -4.50 16.81 -12.86
CA THR A 676 -5.40 17.65 -12.08
C THR A 676 -5.51 19.02 -12.73
N ASP A 677 -6.74 19.45 -13.02
CA ASP A 677 -7.02 20.75 -13.62
C ASP A 677 -6.91 21.93 -12.63
N GLY A 678 -7.11 23.15 -13.10
CA GLY A 678 -7.07 24.36 -12.28
C GLY A 678 -8.19 24.46 -11.22
N ALA A 679 -9.26 23.68 -11.35
CA ALA A 679 -10.35 23.59 -10.39
C ALA A 679 -10.16 22.46 -9.36
N GLY A 680 -9.10 21.66 -9.50
CA GLY A 680 -8.77 20.56 -8.60
C GLY A 680 -9.46 19.24 -8.92
N LEU A 681 -10.04 19.07 -10.12
CA LEU A 681 -10.56 17.78 -10.57
C LEU A 681 -9.43 16.95 -11.17
N THR A 682 -9.30 15.69 -10.72
CA THR A 682 -8.28 14.75 -11.21
C THR A 682 -8.94 13.62 -11.98
N THR A 683 -8.35 13.28 -13.13
CA THR A 683 -8.70 12.07 -13.88
C THR A 683 -7.47 11.19 -14.02
N HIS A 684 -7.68 9.88 -13.92
CA HIS A 684 -6.66 8.84 -14.03
C HIS A 684 -6.86 8.00 -15.29
N SER A 685 -5.78 7.45 -15.82
CA SER A 685 -5.78 6.43 -16.86
C SER A 685 -4.72 5.39 -16.56
N THR A 686 -5.16 4.17 -16.26
CA THR A 686 -4.27 3.08 -15.84
C THR A 686 -4.05 2.03 -16.92
N ALA A 687 -2.85 1.44 -16.97
CA ALA A 687 -2.54 0.22 -17.72
C ALA A 687 -1.86 -0.81 -16.81
N ILE A 688 -2.36 -2.05 -16.82
CA ILE A 688 -1.76 -3.18 -16.09
C ILE A 688 -0.82 -3.92 -17.03
N LEU A 689 0.46 -3.98 -16.68
CA LEU A 689 1.50 -4.70 -17.43
C LEU A 689 1.65 -6.11 -16.89
N GLN A 690 1.93 -7.05 -17.78
CA GLN A 690 2.05 -8.47 -17.44
C GLN A 690 3.50 -8.92 -17.47
N PRO A 691 4.01 -9.58 -16.42
CA PRO A 691 5.37 -10.08 -16.43
C PRO A 691 5.50 -11.16 -17.53
N ARG A 692 6.63 -11.17 -18.22
CA ARG A 692 6.93 -12.19 -19.24
C ARG A 692 7.01 -13.58 -18.64
N HIS A 693 7.47 -13.70 -17.39
CA HIS A 693 7.57 -14.93 -16.63
C HIS A 693 6.47 -14.96 -15.56
N ARG A 694 5.72 -16.05 -15.43
CA ARG A 694 4.64 -16.16 -14.46
C ARG A 694 4.36 -17.61 -14.06
N GLN A 695 4.00 -17.79 -12.79
CA GLN A 695 3.40 -19.00 -12.24
C GLN A 695 1.99 -19.25 -12.80
N GLY A 696 1.67 -20.51 -13.08
CA GLY A 696 0.42 -20.94 -13.68
C GLY A 696 -0.77 -20.74 -12.75
N GLU A 697 -0.57 -20.94 -11.45
CA GLU A 697 -1.58 -20.83 -10.40
C GLU A 697 -2.10 -19.40 -10.20
N HIS A 698 -1.42 -18.39 -10.74
CA HIS A 698 -1.85 -16.99 -10.71
C HIS A 698 -2.90 -16.65 -11.78
N PHE A 699 -3.69 -17.64 -12.21
CA PHE A 699 -4.74 -17.47 -13.22
C PHE A 699 -5.89 -16.59 -12.71
N SER A 700 -6.55 -15.88 -13.63
CA SER A 700 -7.72 -15.04 -13.33
C SER A 700 -9.03 -15.82 -13.38
N ALA A 701 -9.09 -16.87 -14.21
CA ALA A 701 -10.21 -17.80 -14.28
C ALA A 701 -9.73 -19.18 -14.72
N GLN A 702 -10.53 -20.21 -14.47
CA GLN A 702 -10.20 -21.58 -14.80
C GLN A 702 -11.44 -22.44 -15.07
N SER A 703 -11.24 -23.57 -15.74
CA SER A 703 -12.21 -24.66 -15.85
C SER A 703 -11.53 -26.01 -15.68
N GLY A 704 -12.03 -26.80 -14.73
CA GLY A 704 -11.68 -28.21 -14.53
C GLY A 704 -10.40 -28.48 -13.75
N VAL A 705 -9.56 -27.47 -13.49
CA VAL A 705 -8.27 -27.62 -12.82
C VAL A 705 -8.33 -27.33 -11.33
N GLN A 706 -7.28 -27.70 -10.61
CA GLN A 706 -7.05 -27.31 -9.21
C GLN A 706 -5.57 -26.94 -9.01
N VAL A 707 -5.28 -26.18 -7.95
CA VAL A 707 -3.90 -25.92 -7.53
C VAL A 707 -3.38 -27.14 -6.77
N ALA A 708 -2.18 -27.62 -7.11
CA ALA A 708 -1.51 -28.74 -6.47
C ALA A 708 -0.19 -28.30 -5.83
N ALA A 709 0.08 -28.77 -4.61
CA ALA A 709 1.30 -28.42 -3.89
C ALA A 709 2.46 -29.34 -4.29
N HIS A 710 3.56 -28.75 -4.74
CA HIS A 710 4.78 -29.44 -5.18
C HIS A 710 6.01 -28.65 -4.70
N GLY A 711 6.74 -29.19 -3.72
CA GLY A 711 7.87 -28.47 -3.10
C GLY A 711 9.03 -28.13 -4.05
N THR A 712 9.07 -28.72 -5.24
CA THR A 712 10.06 -28.44 -6.29
C THR A 712 9.54 -27.53 -7.43
N ALA A 713 8.27 -27.11 -7.33
CA ALA A 713 7.67 -26.07 -8.16
C ALA A 713 8.14 -24.67 -7.73
N GLU A 714 8.11 -23.72 -8.64
CA GLU A 714 8.35 -22.32 -8.30
C GLU A 714 7.18 -21.82 -7.45
N GLY A 715 7.45 -21.17 -6.30
CA GLY A 715 6.39 -20.82 -5.35
C GLY A 715 5.72 -22.01 -4.64
N GLY A 716 6.13 -23.25 -4.93
CA GLY A 716 5.68 -24.46 -4.26
C GLY A 716 4.34 -25.02 -4.75
N ASN A 717 3.73 -24.45 -5.79
CA ASN A 717 2.45 -24.91 -6.34
C ASN A 717 2.48 -25.05 -7.88
N THR A 718 1.50 -25.76 -8.42
CA THR A 718 1.26 -25.90 -9.86
C THR A 718 -0.23 -25.83 -10.15
N VAL A 719 -0.58 -25.62 -11.43
CA VAL A 719 -1.92 -25.95 -11.95
C VAL A 719 -1.94 -27.43 -12.32
N GLY A 720 -2.67 -28.22 -11.55
CA GLY A 720 -2.78 -29.67 -11.73
C GLY A 720 -4.22 -30.14 -11.91
N PHE A 721 -4.39 -31.47 -11.80
CA PHE A 721 -5.67 -32.15 -12.03
C PHE A 721 -6.27 -31.89 -13.41
N THR A 722 -5.40 -31.70 -14.40
CA THR A 722 -5.79 -31.27 -15.75
C THR A 722 -6.43 -32.42 -16.54
N ASP A 723 -7.60 -32.18 -17.11
CA ASP A 723 -8.27 -33.07 -18.06
C ASP A 723 -8.29 -32.48 -19.48
N ASN A 724 -8.65 -33.30 -20.47
CA ASN A 724 -8.75 -32.82 -21.85
C ASN A 724 -9.88 -31.79 -22.01
N GLY A 725 -9.52 -30.56 -22.35
CA GLY A 725 -10.42 -29.44 -22.56
C GLY A 725 -10.44 -28.44 -21.41
N ASP A 726 -9.75 -28.76 -20.30
CA ASP A 726 -9.56 -27.83 -19.19
C ASP A 726 -8.69 -26.66 -19.59
N TRP A 727 -8.80 -25.57 -18.86
CA TRP A 727 -8.05 -24.36 -19.18
C TRP A 727 -7.89 -23.43 -17.98
N ILE A 728 -6.86 -22.60 -18.07
CA ILE A 728 -6.69 -21.40 -17.25
C ILE A 728 -6.62 -20.18 -18.16
N SER A 729 -7.05 -19.02 -17.66
CA SER A 729 -6.98 -17.77 -18.41
C SER A 729 -6.42 -16.60 -17.60
N PHE A 730 -5.86 -15.64 -18.34
CA PHE A 730 -5.27 -14.42 -17.80
C PHE A 730 -5.72 -13.21 -18.61
N LYS A 731 -6.11 -12.14 -17.92
CA LYS A 731 -6.55 -10.89 -18.54
C LYS A 731 -6.11 -9.70 -17.68
N PRO A 732 -5.65 -8.58 -18.29
CA PRO A 732 -5.44 -8.33 -19.73
C PRO A 732 -4.06 -8.80 -20.23
N TYR A 733 -3.92 -9.18 -21.52
CA TYR A 733 -2.63 -9.47 -22.18
C TYR A 733 -2.53 -8.85 -23.59
N VAL A 734 -1.37 -8.33 -23.96
CA VAL A 734 -1.02 -7.93 -25.33
C VAL A 734 0.10 -8.83 -25.82
N LEU A 735 -0.22 -9.71 -26.78
CA LEU A 735 0.66 -10.79 -27.25
C LEU A 735 1.30 -10.53 -28.62
N GLY A 736 1.02 -9.38 -29.23
CA GLY A 736 1.46 -9.07 -30.61
C GLY A 736 2.98 -9.10 -30.80
N ASN A 737 3.76 -8.90 -29.72
CA ASN A 737 5.23 -8.97 -29.74
C ASN A 737 5.80 -10.32 -29.25
N ALA A 738 4.96 -11.24 -28.75
CA ALA A 738 5.39 -12.54 -28.27
C ALA A 738 5.55 -13.52 -29.44
N ASN A 739 6.73 -14.11 -29.59
CA ASN A 739 7.05 -15.04 -30.68
C ASN A 739 7.21 -16.49 -30.22
N LYS A 740 7.35 -16.72 -28.90
CA LYS A 740 7.47 -18.05 -28.31
C LYS A 740 6.96 -18.03 -26.88
N ILE A 741 6.35 -19.12 -26.45
CA ILE A 741 6.15 -19.44 -25.03
C ILE A 741 7.05 -20.62 -24.66
N THR A 742 7.59 -20.62 -23.46
CA THR A 742 8.23 -21.76 -22.81
C THR A 742 7.48 -22.02 -21.51
N ALA A 743 7.03 -23.24 -21.27
CA ALA A 743 6.30 -23.64 -20.07
C ALA A 743 7.07 -24.72 -19.32
N ARG A 744 7.25 -24.55 -18.02
CA ARG A 744 7.78 -25.57 -17.11
C ARG A 744 6.63 -26.45 -16.65
N VAL A 745 6.70 -27.75 -16.94
CA VAL A 745 5.60 -28.70 -16.73
C VAL A 745 6.11 -29.99 -16.08
N SER A 746 5.24 -30.70 -15.37
CA SER A 746 5.51 -32.07 -14.89
C SER A 746 4.39 -33.00 -15.31
N SER A 747 4.67 -34.30 -15.47
CA SER A 747 3.66 -35.26 -15.89
C SER A 747 3.98 -36.64 -15.32
N GLY A 748 3.25 -37.02 -14.27
CA GLY A 748 3.09 -38.42 -13.85
C GLY A 748 2.04 -39.19 -14.67
N GLY A 749 1.22 -38.47 -15.46
CA GLY A 749 0.19 -39.01 -16.34
C GLY A 749 0.67 -39.33 -17.75
N ALA A 750 -0.26 -39.32 -18.70
CA ALA A 750 -0.01 -39.62 -20.11
C ALA A 750 0.72 -38.51 -20.88
N GLY A 751 0.86 -37.32 -20.28
CA GLY A 751 1.22 -36.10 -21.00
C GLY A 751 0.07 -35.62 -21.89
N GLY A 752 0.39 -34.79 -22.88
CA GLY A 752 -0.60 -34.18 -23.75
C GLY A 752 -0.04 -33.04 -24.58
N THR A 753 -0.85 -32.01 -24.81
CA THR A 753 -0.41 -30.76 -25.43
C THR A 753 -0.99 -29.56 -24.70
N LEU A 754 -0.16 -28.54 -24.50
CA LEU A 754 -0.57 -27.21 -24.04
C LEU A 754 -0.84 -26.33 -25.26
N GLU A 755 -2.09 -25.93 -25.45
CA GLU A 755 -2.47 -24.96 -26.48
C GLU A 755 -2.48 -23.54 -25.91
N VAL A 756 -1.84 -22.61 -26.62
CA VAL A 756 -1.87 -21.18 -26.31
C VAL A 756 -2.90 -20.52 -27.20
N ARG A 757 -3.94 -19.92 -26.61
CA ARG A 757 -5.06 -19.33 -27.34
C ARG A 757 -5.33 -17.90 -26.90
N ALA A 758 -5.94 -17.12 -27.79
CA ALA A 758 -6.38 -15.76 -27.53
C ALA A 758 -7.92 -15.63 -27.59
N GLY A 759 -8.49 -14.86 -26.66
CA GLY A 759 -9.88 -14.44 -26.60
C GLY A 759 -10.85 -15.43 -25.94
N SER A 760 -10.68 -16.74 -26.16
CA SER A 760 -11.44 -17.78 -25.46
C SER A 760 -10.70 -19.12 -25.49
N ALA A 761 -11.14 -20.09 -24.68
CA ALA A 761 -10.63 -21.48 -24.73
C ALA A 761 -10.79 -22.15 -26.10
N THR A 762 -11.70 -21.66 -26.96
CA THR A 762 -11.87 -22.09 -28.36
C THR A 762 -11.47 -21.02 -29.36
N GLY A 763 -10.79 -19.96 -28.91
CA GLY A 763 -10.40 -18.81 -29.70
C GLY A 763 -9.20 -19.08 -30.61
N THR A 764 -8.59 -17.99 -31.08
CA THR A 764 -7.44 -18.05 -32.01
C THR A 764 -6.30 -18.86 -31.40
N LEU A 765 -5.93 -19.97 -32.04
CA LEU A 765 -4.77 -20.76 -31.66
C LEU A 765 -3.50 -20.03 -32.07
N LEU A 766 -2.65 -19.71 -31.10
CA LEU A 766 -1.39 -19.02 -31.32
C LEU A 766 -0.22 -19.99 -31.47
N GLY A 767 -0.24 -21.08 -30.70
CA GLY A 767 0.78 -22.12 -30.72
C GLY A 767 0.38 -23.33 -29.88
N THR A 768 1.11 -24.43 -30.05
CA THR A 768 0.89 -25.69 -29.32
C THR A 768 2.23 -26.28 -28.90
N ALA A 769 2.39 -26.62 -27.63
CA ALA A 769 3.55 -27.30 -27.08
C ALA A 769 3.19 -28.75 -26.70
N THR A 770 4.01 -29.71 -27.11
CA THR A 770 3.81 -31.12 -26.72
C THR A 770 4.42 -31.37 -25.34
N VAL A 771 3.68 -32.03 -24.46
CA VAL A 771 4.10 -32.43 -23.12
C VAL A 771 4.23 -33.95 -23.06
N ALA A 772 5.44 -34.46 -22.92
CA ALA A 772 5.70 -35.88 -22.71
C ALA A 772 5.68 -36.21 -21.20
N PRO A 773 5.42 -37.47 -20.80
CA PRO A 773 5.61 -37.89 -19.42
C PRO A 773 7.03 -37.58 -18.93
N THR A 774 7.13 -36.90 -17.79
CA THR A 774 8.42 -36.49 -17.20
C THR A 774 8.94 -37.50 -16.17
N GLY A 775 8.15 -38.56 -15.90
CA GLY A 775 8.50 -39.63 -14.97
C GLY A 775 8.02 -39.38 -13.52
N GLY A 776 7.24 -38.34 -13.27
CA GLY A 776 6.62 -38.05 -11.98
C GLY A 776 6.19 -36.59 -11.84
N TRP A 777 5.37 -36.30 -10.83
CA TRP A 777 4.82 -34.95 -10.56
C TRP A 777 5.85 -33.95 -10.02
N GLU A 778 6.95 -34.45 -9.44
CA GLU A 778 8.08 -33.64 -8.95
C GLU A 778 9.20 -33.48 -10.00
N ASN A 779 9.04 -34.07 -11.19
CA ASN A 779 10.05 -34.03 -12.24
C ASN A 779 9.60 -33.02 -13.31
N PHE A 780 10.18 -31.82 -13.27
CA PHE A 780 9.83 -30.74 -14.20
C PHE A 780 10.69 -30.74 -15.46
N ALA A 781 10.09 -30.38 -16.59
CA ALA A 781 10.74 -30.18 -17.87
C ALA A 781 10.15 -28.96 -18.61
N ASP A 782 10.99 -28.29 -19.39
CA ASP A 782 10.54 -27.18 -20.23
C ASP A 782 10.01 -27.69 -21.57
N VAL A 783 8.82 -27.23 -21.94
CA VAL A 783 8.24 -27.39 -23.28
C VAL A 783 8.07 -26.03 -23.92
N SER A 784 8.02 -25.94 -25.24
CA SER A 784 7.91 -24.64 -25.92
C SER A 784 7.04 -24.71 -27.17
N ALA A 785 6.44 -23.57 -27.50
CA ALA A 785 5.71 -23.36 -28.74
C ALA A 785 6.05 -22.00 -29.35
N ASN A 786 6.26 -21.97 -30.66
CA ASN A 786 6.30 -20.71 -31.39
C ASN A 786 4.88 -20.13 -31.48
N LEU A 787 4.77 -18.82 -31.40
CA LEU A 787 3.50 -18.09 -31.40
C LEU A 787 3.35 -17.29 -32.70
N THR A 788 2.17 -17.40 -33.31
CA THR A 788 1.80 -16.63 -34.51
C THR A 788 0.33 -16.24 -34.46
N GLY A 789 -0.07 -15.22 -35.24
CA GLY A 789 -1.49 -14.83 -35.32
C GLY A 789 -2.05 -14.15 -34.07
N ALA A 790 -1.20 -13.60 -33.21
CA ALA A 790 -1.62 -12.86 -32.03
C ALA A 790 -2.42 -11.60 -32.44
N PRO A 791 -3.52 -11.26 -31.73
CA PRO A 791 -4.23 -10.00 -31.92
C PRO A 791 -3.32 -8.79 -31.70
N SER A 792 -3.59 -7.69 -32.40
CA SER A 792 -2.80 -6.45 -32.32
C SER A 792 -3.07 -5.61 -31.06
N GLY A 793 -4.11 -5.94 -30.30
CA GLY A 793 -4.50 -5.22 -29.08
C GLY A 793 -4.68 -6.18 -27.90
N THR A 794 -5.22 -5.64 -26.80
CA THR A 794 -5.50 -6.39 -25.58
C THR A 794 -6.44 -7.57 -25.84
N THR A 795 -6.08 -8.72 -25.28
CA THR A 795 -6.83 -9.97 -25.36
C THR A 795 -6.81 -10.69 -24.01
N GLU A 796 -7.51 -11.81 -23.95
CA GLU A 796 -7.43 -12.76 -22.84
C GLU A 796 -6.60 -13.96 -23.30
N LEU A 797 -5.54 -14.27 -22.56
CA LEU A 797 -4.67 -15.42 -22.80
C LEU A 797 -5.34 -16.65 -22.21
N PHE A 798 -5.46 -17.72 -23.00
CA PHE A 798 -5.90 -19.03 -22.55
C PHE A 798 -4.78 -20.04 -22.72
N LEU A 799 -4.51 -20.82 -21.68
CA LEU A 799 -3.69 -22.02 -21.73
C LEU A 799 -4.62 -23.22 -21.57
N VAL A 800 -4.76 -24.00 -22.64
CA VAL A 800 -5.73 -25.11 -22.72
C VAL A 800 -5.01 -26.45 -22.71
N PHE A 801 -5.43 -27.32 -21.80
CA PHE A 801 -4.86 -28.64 -21.58
C PHE A 801 -5.58 -29.65 -22.49
N LYS A 802 -4.82 -30.34 -23.34
CA LYS A 802 -5.36 -31.32 -24.29
C LYS A 802 -4.67 -32.66 -24.14
N GLY A 803 -5.43 -33.73 -24.26
CA GLY A 803 -4.92 -35.10 -24.11
C GLY A 803 -5.97 -36.14 -24.49
N PRO A 804 -5.68 -37.44 -24.30
CA PRO A 804 -6.64 -38.50 -24.57
C PRO A 804 -7.92 -38.33 -23.72
N THR A 805 -9.08 -38.29 -24.37
CA THR A 805 -10.37 -38.20 -23.67
C THR A 805 -10.55 -39.36 -22.69
N GLY A 806 -10.96 -39.04 -21.45
CA GLY A 806 -11.19 -40.03 -20.40
C GLY A 806 -9.94 -40.45 -19.62
N GLN A 807 -8.78 -39.88 -19.93
CA GLN A 807 -7.61 -39.89 -19.04
C GLN A 807 -7.53 -38.54 -18.33
N GLY A 808 -7.53 -38.58 -17.00
CA GLY A 808 -7.35 -37.39 -16.19
C GLY A 808 -5.99 -37.29 -15.53
N ASN A 809 -5.66 -36.09 -15.05
CA ASN A 809 -4.31 -35.70 -14.63
C ASN A 809 -3.32 -35.86 -15.78
N LEU A 810 -3.48 -35.03 -16.83
CA LEU A 810 -2.63 -35.08 -18.02
C LEU A 810 -1.20 -34.67 -17.69
N PHE A 811 -1.04 -33.44 -17.21
CA PHE A 811 0.23 -32.82 -16.80
C PHE A 811 -0.04 -31.56 -15.97
N ASP A 812 0.90 -31.20 -15.12
CA ASP A 812 0.86 -29.98 -14.32
C ASP A 812 1.63 -28.86 -15.01
N LEU A 813 1.14 -27.63 -14.89
CA LEU A 813 1.82 -26.42 -15.32
C LEU A 813 2.32 -25.67 -14.09
N ASP A 814 3.62 -25.50 -13.99
CA ASP A 814 4.29 -24.72 -12.95
C ASP A 814 4.41 -23.26 -13.40
N THR A 815 5.32 -22.95 -14.32
CA THR A 815 5.49 -21.58 -14.82
C THR A 815 5.44 -21.51 -16.34
N PHE A 816 5.27 -20.31 -16.87
CA PHE A 816 5.46 -20.02 -18.28
C PHE A 816 6.19 -18.69 -18.52
N THR A 817 6.93 -18.63 -19.61
CA THR A 817 7.72 -17.48 -20.02
C THR A 817 7.47 -17.14 -21.49
N PHE A 818 7.11 -15.89 -21.78
CA PHE A 818 7.07 -15.37 -23.14
C PHE A 818 8.44 -14.87 -23.57
N THR A 819 8.90 -15.35 -24.72
CA THR A 819 9.95 -14.67 -25.50
C THR A 819 9.27 -13.69 -26.44
N THR A 820 9.69 -12.43 -26.40
CA THR A 820 9.27 -11.42 -27.36
C THR A 820 10.30 -11.28 -28.48
N ALA A 821 9.87 -10.91 -29.68
CA ALA A 821 10.82 -10.43 -30.69
C ALA A 821 11.62 -9.26 -30.08
N SER A 822 12.94 -9.24 -30.27
CA SER A 822 13.83 -8.26 -29.63
C SER A 822 13.25 -6.85 -29.77
N ALA A 823 12.95 -6.21 -28.65
CA ALA A 823 12.40 -4.86 -28.66
C ALA A 823 13.40 -3.92 -29.31
N GLY A 824 13.01 -3.37 -30.46
CA GLY A 824 13.65 -2.17 -30.99
C GLY A 824 13.31 -1.02 -30.05
N GLN A 825 14.30 -0.29 -29.57
CA GLN A 825 14.06 1.01 -28.94
C GLN A 825 13.90 2.03 -30.05
N THR A 826 12.66 2.45 -30.33
CA THR A 826 12.34 3.51 -31.29
C THR A 826 12.19 4.84 -30.56
N VAL A 827 12.80 5.90 -31.07
CA VAL A 827 12.60 7.28 -30.60
C VAL A 827 12.44 8.23 -31.78
N GLU A 828 11.79 9.37 -31.54
CA GLU A 828 11.69 10.46 -32.50
C GLU A 828 13.07 11.09 -32.74
N GLY A 829 13.37 11.51 -33.96
CA GLY A 829 14.67 12.09 -34.32
C GLY A 829 14.92 13.40 -33.60
N GLU A 830 13.89 14.22 -33.41
CA GLU A 830 13.95 15.49 -32.70
C GLU A 830 14.08 15.34 -31.17
N SER A 831 13.97 14.12 -30.63
CA SER A 831 14.10 13.85 -29.18
C SER A 831 15.54 13.83 -28.66
N TYR A 832 16.48 14.43 -29.37
CA TYR A 832 17.88 14.46 -28.97
C TYR A 832 18.08 15.25 -27.67
N SER A 833 18.90 14.69 -26.78
CA SER A 833 19.26 15.26 -25.48
C SER A 833 20.44 16.24 -25.53
N SER A 834 21.23 16.18 -26.59
CA SER A 834 22.38 17.05 -26.84
C SER A 834 22.67 17.09 -28.33
N SER A 835 23.23 18.18 -28.85
CA SER A 835 23.55 18.28 -30.26
C SER A 835 24.56 19.38 -30.58
N GLN A 836 25.05 19.38 -31.82
CA GLN A 836 25.76 20.49 -32.44
C GLN A 836 25.29 20.63 -33.89
N GLY A 837 24.87 21.84 -34.27
CA GLY A 837 24.54 22.23 -35.64
C GLY A 837 23.13 21.88 -36.13
N VAL A 838 22.57 20.76 -35.68
CA VAL A 838 21.21 20.32 -36.02
C VAL A 838 20.11 21.15 -35.35
N GLN A 839 18.91 21.17 -35.94
CA GLN A 839 17.72 21.85 -35.42
C GLN A 839 16.48 20.99 -35.67
N ILE A 840 15.35 21.38 -35.09
CA ILE A 840 14.06 20.73 -35.34
C ILE A 840 13.41 21.36 -36.59
N ALA A 841 12.92 20.54 -37.51
CA ALA A 841 12.18 20.98 -38.69
C ALA A 841 10.73 20.46 -38.67
N ASP A 842 9.80 21.25 -39.19
CA ASP A 842 8.38 20.89 -39.26
C ASP A 842 8.08 20.17 -40.59
N HIS A 843 7.58 18.94 -40.49
CA HIS A 843 7.19 18.11 -41.63
C HIS A 843 5.88 17.39 -41.29
N ALA A 844 4.76 17.85 -41.84
CA ALA A 844 3.44 17.27 -41.56
C ALA A 844 3.32 15.74 -41.79
N PRO A 845 4.05 15.11 -42.75
CA PRO A 845 4.05 13.66 -42.93
C PRO A 845 4.99 12.88 -41.98
N ALA A 846 5.79 13.57 -41.16
CA ALA A 846 6.64 12.94 -40.15
C ALA A 846 5.83 12.50 -38.93
N SER A 847 6.35 11.53 -38.18
CA SER A 847 5.79 11.16 -36.87
C SER A 847 5.91 12.38 -35.95
N GLY A 848 4.86 12.69 -35.19
CA GLY A 848 4.83 13.93 -34.37
C GLY A 848 4.85 15.25 -35.16
N GLY A 849 4.87 15.21 -36.50
CA GLY A 849 4.92 16.38 -37.38
C GLY A 849 6.28 17.09 -37.42
N LYS A 850 7.33 16.49 -36.85
CA LYS A 850 8.67 17.09 -36.69
C LYS A 850 9.77 16.10 -37.06
N THR A 851 10.97 16.63 -37.31
CA THR A 851 12.17 15.85 -37.60
C THR A 851 13.39 16.47 -36.93
N LEU A 852 14.45 15.68 -36.77
CA LEU A 852 15.81 16.21 -36.70
C LEU A 852 16.21 16.69 -38.10
N GLY A 853 16.37 17.99 -38.28
CA GLY A 853 16.67 18.61 -39.56
C GLY A 853 17.82 19.61 -39.51
N TYR A 854 17.98 20.34 -40.60
CA TYR A 854 19.09 21.28 -40.83
C TYR A 854 20.48 20.62 -40.68
N ILE A 855 20.54 19.30 -40.92
CA ILE A 855 21.75 18.51 -40.72
C ILE A 855 22.79 18.89 -41.77
N GLU A 856 23.96 19.40 -41.36
CA GLU A 856 25.10 19.69 -42.22
C GLU A 856 26.30 18.75 -41.96
N ASN A 857 27.32 18.85 -42.81
CA ASN A 857 28.52 18.04 -42.67
C ASN A 857 29.32 18.43 -41.41
N GLY A 858 29.47 17.49 -40.48
CA GLY A 858 30.19 17.67 -39.22
C GLY A 858 29.28 17.81 -38.00
N ASP A 859 27.96 17.87 -38.21
CA ASP A 859 26.98 17.96 -37.14
C ASP A 859 26.78 16.62 -36.40
N TRP A 860 26.17 16.70 -35.22
CA TRP A 860 25.86 15.51 -34.43
C TRP A 860 24.67 15.70 -33.49
N ALA A 861 24.04 14.58 -33.12
CA ALA A 861 22.94 14.52 -32.15
C ALA A 861 23.14 13.34 -31.19
N GLY A 862 22.92 13.55 -29.89
CA GLY A 862 23.08 12.56 -28.82
C GLY A 862 21.77 12.30 -28.07
N TYR A 863 21.50 11.02 -27.77
CA TYR A 863 20.25 10.53 -27.18
C TYR A 863 20.56 9.78 -25.87
N ALA A 864 20.54 10.50 -24.75
CA ALA A 864 20.93 9.99 -23.44
C ALA A 864 20.09 8.80 -22.97
N SER A 865 18.81 8.76 -23.33
CA SER A 865 17.88 7.67 -22.99
C SER A 865 18.01 6.43 -23.88
N VAL A 866 18.81 6.48 -24.94
CA VAL A 866 18.96 5.39 -25.91
C VAL A 866 20.28 4.67 -25.69
N ALA A 867 20.22 3.47 -25.10
CA ALA A 867 21.40 2.69 -24.77
C ALA A 867 21.87 1.83 -25.94
N THR A 868 23.15 1.88 -26.28
CA THR A 868 23.71 1.08 -27.38
C THR A 868 24.06 -0.35 -26.99
N ALA A 869 24.02 -0.70 -25.69
CA ALA A 869 24.41 -2.01 -25.19
C ALA A 869 23.56 -3.14 -25.77
N GLY A 870 24.22 -4.16 -26.32
CA GLY A 870 23.60 -5.37 -26.87
C GLY A 870 22.85 -5.14 -28.18
N THR A 871 22.92 -3.96 -28.79
CA THR A 871 22.19 -3.65 -30.03
C THR A 871 22.88 -4.28 -31.24
N LYS A 872 22.08 -4.73 -32.21
CA LYS A 872 22.50 -5.42 -33.44
C LYS A 872 22.19 -4.65 -34.70
N THR A 873 21.13 -3.84 -34.72
CA THR A 873 20.76 -3.07 -35.90
C THR A 873 20.33 -1.66 -35.52
N PHE A 874 20.70 -0.70 -36.37
CA PHE A 874 20.15 0.65 -36.41
C PHE A 874 19.24 0.77 -37.63
N SER A 875 18.09 1.41 -37.49
CA SER A 875 17.32 1.94 -38.61
C SER A 875 16.89 3.37 -38.35
N ALA A 876 16.68 4.12 -39.42
CA ALA A 876 16.12 5.46 -39.36
C ALA A 876 15.17 5.71 -40.52
N LYS A 877 14.06 6.42 -40.27
CA LYS A 877 13.18 6.96 -41.29
C LYS A 877 13.68 8.38 -41.62
N VAL A 878 14.06 8.60 -42.87
CA VAL A 878 14.79 9.80 -43.30
C VAL A 878 14.17 10.42 -44.55
N SER A 879 14.32 11.73 -44.72
CA SER A 879 13.97 12.44 -45.97
C SER A 879 15.15 13.28 -46.47
N SER A 880 15.28 13.48 -47.78
CA SER A 880 16.36 14.26 -48.36
C SER A 880 15.97 14.79 -49.74
N ALA A 881 16.03 16.12 -49.90
CA ALA A 881 15.87 16.76 -51.21
C ALA A 881 17.20 16.90 -51.98
N GLY A 882 18.33 16.56 -51.35
CA GLY A 882 19.68 16.71 -51.90
C GLY A 882 20.34 15.38 -52.27
N ALA A 883 21.67 15.38 -52.33
CA ALA A 883 22.47 14.18 -52.59
C ALA A 883 22.51 13.19 -51.39
N GLY A 884 21.97 13.60 -50.24
CA GLY A 884 22.02 12.83 -49.00
C GLY A 884 23.38 12.91 -48.30
N GLY A 885 23.72 11.90 -47.51
CA GLY A 885 24.95 11.85 -46.72
C GLY A 885 25.09 10.52 -45.98
N THR A 886 25.78 10.53 -44.85
CA THR A 886 26.00 9.33 -44.02
C THR A 886 25.68 9.63 -42.57
N VAL A 887 24.93 8.73 -41.94
CA VAL A 887 24.76 8.66 -40.49
C VAL A 887 25.78 7.67 -39.95
N THR A 888 26.65 8.12 -39.05
CA THR A 888 27.55 7.23 -38.30
C THR A 888 27.02 7.06 -36.88
N ILE A 889 26.82 5.81 -36.47
CA ILE A 889 26.26 5.42 -35.18
C ILE A 889 27.40 5.22 -34.19
N ARG A 890 27.36 5.90 -33.06
CA ARG A 890 28.40 5.91 -32.03
C ARG A 890 27.85 5.67 -30.63
N SER A 891 28.72 5.20 -29.75
CA SER A 891 28.42 5.00 -28.32
C SER A 891 29.14 6.04 -27.44
N GLY A 892 28.42 6.59 -26.46
CA GLY A 892 28.93 7.38 -25.34
C GLY A 892 29.18 8.86 -25.65
N SER A 893 29.72 9.21 -26.83
CA SER A 893 29.93 10.60 -27.25
C SER A 893 30.01 10.74 -28.78
N ALA A 894 29.98 11.98 -29.28
CA ALA A 894 30.17 12.28 -30.71
C ALA A 894 31.53 11.83 -31.26
N THR A 895 32.56 11.70 -30.41
CA THR A 895 33.87 11.14 -30.75
C THR A 895 34.06 9.70 -30.27
N GLY A 896 33.00 9.08 -29.75
CA GLY A 896 33.03 7.74 -29.17
C GLY A 896 33.14 6.62 -30.20
N ALA A 897 33.14 5.38 -29.72
CA ALA A 897 33.32 4.20 -30.55
C ALA A 897 32.25 4.12 -31.65
N VAL A 898 32.68 3.89 -32.89
CA VAL A 898 31.76 3.67 -34.03
C VAL A 898 31.20 2.26 -33.95
N LEU A 899 29.88 2.16 -33.96
CA LEU A 899 29.15 0.91 -33.91
C LEU A 899 28.71 0.45 -35.31
N GLY A 900 28.44 1.40 -36.19
CA GLY A 900 28.06 1.17 -37.58
C GLY A 900 27.86 2.49 -38.32
N SER A 901 27.56 2.41 -39.62
CA SER A 901 27.20 3.59 -40.42
C SER A 901 26.24 3.20 -41.52
N VAL A 902 25.40 4.15 -41.93
CA VAL A 902 24.43 3.97 -43.00
C VAL A 902 24.43 5.18 -43.94
N ALA A 903 24.45 4.92 -45.24
CA ALA A 903 24.30 5.96 -46.25
C ALA A 903 22.82 6.32 -46.41
N VAL A 904 22.55 7.61 -46.48
CA VAL A 904 21.24 8.20 -46.81
C VAL A 904 21.32 8.74 -48.23
N ALA A 905 20.52 8.20 -49.13
CA ALA A 905 20.39 8.71 -50.49
C ALA A 905 19.29 9.79 -50.56
N GLY A 906 19.31 10.60 -51.62
CA GLY A 906 18.21 11.51 -51.93
C GLY A 906 16.89 10.76 -52.06
N THR A 907 15.87 11.17 -51.30
CA THR A 907 14.55 10.50 -51.27
C THR A 907 13.56 11.14 -52.24
N GLY A 908 13.94 12.24 -52.89
CA GLY A 908 13.11 12.96 -53.87
C GLY A 908 12.39 14.19 -53.31
N GLY A 909 12.60 14.53 -52.03
CA GLY A 909 12.05 15.73 -51.40
C GLY A 909 12.04 15.63 -49.86
N TRP A 910 11.87 16.75 -49.18
CA TRP A 910 11.83 16.82 -47.71
C TRP A 910 10.60 16.16 -47.09
N GLU A 911 9.52 16.02 -47.87
CA GLU A 911 8.28 15.35 -47.47
C GLU A 911 8.22 13.87 -47.86
N THR A 912 9.26 13.37 -48.53
CA THR A 912 9.32 11.98 -49.02
C THR A 912 10.26 11.18 -48.13
N PHE A 913 9.72 10.29 -47.32
CA PHE A 913 10.50 9.50 -46.36
C PHE A 913 10.85 8.11 -46.89
N ALA A 914 12.06 7.65 -46.56
CA ALA A 914 12.54 6.30 -46.80
C ALA A 914 13.20 5.74 -45.53
N THR A 915 13.25 4.42 -45.39
CA THR A 915 13.94 3.79 -44.26
C THR A 915 15.34 3.35 -44.68
N VAL A 916 16.33 3.70 -43.88
CA VAL A 916 17.72 3.24 -44.00
C VAL A 916 18.07 2.39 -42.79
N SER A 917 18.98 1.42 -42.95
CA SER A 917 19.40 0.55 -41.85
C SER A 917 20.86 0.11 -41.96
N ALA A 918 21.50 -0.14 -40.82
CA ALA A 918 22.84 -0.72 -40.75
C ALA A 918 22.95 -1.76 -39.61
N PRO A 919 23.76 -2.81 -39.81
CA PRO A 919 24.18 -3.68 -38.70
C PRO A 919 25.11 -2.90 -37.77
N LEU A 920 25.05 -3.23 -36.48
CA LEU A 920 25.90 -2.68 -35.43
C LEU A 920 26.84 -3.75 -34.87
N THR A 921 28.06 -3.35 -34.56
CA THR A 921 29.10 -4.20 -33.98
C THR A 921 29.77 -3.48 -32.81
N GLY A 922 30.45 -4.22 -31.93
CA GLY A 922 31.13 -3.63 -30.76
C GLY A 922 30.20 -3.09 -29.68
N THR A 923 28.94 -3.55 -29.65
CA THR A 923 27.88 -3.04 -28.76
C THR A 923 27.86 -3.68 -27.37
N ALA A 924 28.93 -4.36 -26.94
CA ALA A 924 28.96 -5.04 -25.64
C ALA A 924 28.96 -4.08 -24.43
N SER A 925 29.44 -2.85 -24.63
CA SER A 925 29.49 -1.80 -23.59
C SER A 925 28.23 -0.93 -23.58
N SER A 926 27.83 -0.46 -22.40
CA SER A 926 26.74 0.51 -22.24
C SER A 926 27.23 1.95 -22.42
N GLY A 927 26.53 2.71 -23.25
CA GLY A 927 26.75 4.12 -23.53
C GLY A 927 25.56 4.70 -24.30
N ALA A 928 25.35 6.01 -24.18
CA ALA A 928 24.29 6.71 -24.91
C ALA A 928 24.53 6.69 -26.42
N LEU A 929 23.46 6.68 -27.22
CA LEU A 929 23.54 6.77 -28.67
C LEU A 929 23.99 8.17 -29.09
N PHE A 930 24.99 8.25 -29.96
CA PHE A 930 25.35 9.46 -30.69
C PHE A 930 25.32 9.19 -32.19
N LEU A 931 24.73 10.11 -32.96
CA LEU A 931 24.76 10.13 -34.40
C LEU A 931 25.66 11.27 -34.86
N THR A 932 26.61 11.00 -35.75
CA THR A 932 27.42 12.04 -36.41
C THR A 932 27.17 12.00 -37.92
N PHE A 933 27.09 13.17 -38.54
CA PHE A 933 26.64 13.33 -39.91
C PHE A 933 27.78 13.83 -40.82
N THR A 934 27.95 13.18 -41.97
CA THR A 934 28.95 13.57 -42.96
C THR A 934 28.35 13.58 -44.36
N GLY A 935 28.75 14.52 -45.21
CA GLY A 935 28.21 14.66 -46.56
C GLY A 935 28.76 15.86 -47.32
N GLY A 936 28.06 16.26 -48.39
CA GLY A 936 28.40 17.43 -49.20
C GLY A 936 28.07 18.76 -48.51
N SER A 937 28.13 19.87 -49.25
CA SER A 937 27.73 21.20 -48.74
C SER A 937 26.20 21.37 -48.70
N GLY A 938 25.69 21.99 -47.64
CA GLY A 938 24.25 22.26 -47.43
C GLY A 938 23.54 21.18 -46.61
N SER A 939 22.22 21.32 -46.44
CA SER A 939 21.40 20.38 -45.67
C SER A 939 21.38 18.99 -46.32
N LEU A 940 21.81 17.98 -45.56
CA LEU A 940 22.04 16.62 -46.05
C LEU A 940 20.73 15.82 -46.16
N PHE A 941 20.03 15.69 -45.04
CA PHE A 941 18.79 14.92 -44.87
C PHE A 941 18.18 15.24 -43.50
N ASP A 942 16.95 14.79 -43.27
CA ASP A 942 16.23 14.86 -42.00
C ASP A 942 15.98 13.44 -41.46
N ILE A 943 15.85 13.30 -40.14
CA ILE A 943 15.51 12.05 -39.46
C ILE A 943 14.18 12.23 -38.72
N ASP A 944 13.19 11.44 -39.09
CA ASP A 944 11.86 11.36 -38.46
C ASP A 944 11.91 10.47 -37.23
N THR A 945 12.24 9.19 -37.38
CA THR A 945 12.43 8.26 -36.26
C THR A 945 13.71 7.47 -36.40
N LEU A 946 14.27 7.00 -35.29
CA LEU A 946 15.37 6.04 -35.26
C LEU A 946 15.04 4.86 -34.36
N THR A 947 15.58 3.68 -34.68
CA THR A 947 15.36 2.45 -33.91
C THR A 947 16.66 1.66 -33.71
N LEU A 948 16.92 1.22 -32.47
CA LEU A 948 17.98 0.26 -32.14
C LEU A 948 17.39 -1.09 -31.71
N THR A 949 17.72 -2.17 -32.40
CA THR A 949 17.20 -3.52 -32.08
C THR A 949 18.29 -4.40 -31.48
N LYS A 950 18.00 -5.12 -30.39
CA LYS A 950 18.93 -6.04 -29.69
C LYS A 950 18.99 -7.46 -30.24
#